data_AF-A0A7W0WSI9-F1
#
_entry.id   AF-A0A7W0WSI9-F1
#
_cell.length_a   1.000
_cell.length_b   1.000
_cell.length_c   1.000
_cell.angle_alpha   90.00
_cell.angle_beta   90.00
_cell.angle_gamma   90.00
#
_symmetry.space_group_name_H-M   'P 1'
#
loop_
_entity.id
_entity.type
_entity.pdbx_description
1 polymer ?
#
loop_
_entity_poly.entity_id
_entity_poly.type
_entity_poly.pdbx_seq_one_letter_code
_entity_poly.pdbx_strand_id
1 'polypeptide(L)'
;MPSKPLRPEIARTRALVRSLKSAGFTVTHDARATKKSLAGAALELGFELPDEVAAYFRAFGGIYVGGGQHPLNFYSLDAALLRTSEYRLTFDEFRNEQSDEGLPDKFIVIVDSGTFSNSAEGVVYDAVHEKLWGTDGGRYGADVGDDEGTIWELVERELEDLLAKGVAEGDGAEAGYEPDLGAICDELDRVEAKHKATAMALTSTFTRTRARTITKWADGFEYHESLTAEERSTIAPFLARLGAASDQASVVLGRSATIADRYALHSEFKTLAEFDDLVRAIPSDDIADRQQRLDGLLARPSHGSWEELVMLLASWLEPSRREAIAAAEAVLASWETRFRSPNRLLMGQADLSALAHTPALGEEITFDRSFELEQVLALPGCRSLQVRNTKVAAADLERLASSALPLESVDLYNAGLTSDMGPTFAQLGAAKPIATLKLPFNDLGPKGTQGMFPRASPAWGHLRELDLSANEIGNPGAKALAQSHLPALRSLTIHHNPGVKKGSITDIGAAHLASSVELANLEVVDLHCQGLTAVGAAALIASRQLSSLRDLRLGGFLQLASLVAGCKDAEPHLTSLAIWRAHGEAPAPDWTQARFLQTLLKLKIGVTIAELCGLLKSAQLISLKCLHIDYAIEESEMAWPALVESTPPPGLRFLDVASLEPTPEQAKALVQSAWGAQLEGIVVSHYISPKTWAVLYEGGLLGDSASEYL
;
A
#
# COMPACT_ATOMS: atom_id res chain seq x y z
N MET A 1 49.11 31.62 -13.05
CA MET A 1 48.70 31.50 -14.48
C MET A 1 47.47 32.36 -14.67
N PRO A 2 47.33 33.10 -15.77
CA PRO A 2 46.13 33.91 -15.99
C PRO A 2 44.95 32.95 -15.99
N SER A 3 43.98 33.19 -15.12
CA SER A 3 42.72 32.44 -15.10
C SER A 3 42.19 32.44 -16.52
N LYS A 4 42.03 31.25 -17.13
CA LYS A 4 41.34 31.12 -18.41
C LYS A 4 40.09 32.01 -18.35
N PRO A 5 39.82 32.84 -19.37
CA PRO A 5 38.65 33.68 -19.36
C PRO A 5 37.45 32.75 -19.12
N LEU A 6 36.71 33.02 -18.05
CA LEU A 6 35.41 32.41 -17.85
C LEU A 6 34.63 32.68 -19.14
N ARG A 7 34.00 31.64 -19.70
CA ARG A 7 33.05 31.80 -20.80
C ARG A 7 32.12 32.98 -20.45
N PRO A 8 31.93 33.98 -21.33
CA PRO A 8 31.10 35.16 -21.05
C PRO A 8 29.75 34.82 -20.43
N GLU A 9 29.16 33.70 -20.85
CA GLU A 9 27.93 33.09 -20.36
C GLU A 9 27.99 32.82 -18.85
N ILE A 10 29.05 32.16 -18.35
CA ILE A 10 29.22 31.86 -16.91
C ILE A 10 29.27 33.16 -16.08
N ALA A 11 29.90 34.22 -16.62
CA ALA A 11 29.97 35.50 -15.94
C ALA A 11 28.60 36.20 -15.88
N ARG A 12 27.82 36.13 -16.97
CA ARG A 12 26.45 36.66 -17.05
C ARG A 12 25.49 35.91 -16.13
N THR A 13 25.43 34.58 -16.19
CA THR A 13 24.59 33.77 -15.29
C THR A 13 24.91 34.03 -13.81
N ARG A 14 26.20 34.16 -13.44
CA ARG A 14 26.60 34.53 -12.07
C ARG A 14 26.19 35.96 -11.68
N ALA A 15 26.06 36.87 -12.64
CA ALA A 15 25.52 38.20 -12.38
C ALA A 15 24.02 38.13 -12.11
N LEU A 16 23.26 37.39 -12.92
CA LEU A 16 21.81 37.18 -12.73
C LEU A 16 21.49 36.51 -11.39
N VAL A 17 22.21 35.45 -11.02
CA VAL A 17 22.05 34.79 -9.71
C VAL A 17 22.32 35.76 -8.55
N ARG A 18 23.30 36.68 -8.68
CA ARG A 18 23.55 37.71 -7.66
C ARG A 18 22.45 38.77 -7.62
N SER A 19 21.85 39.11 -8.77
CA SER A 19 20.69 39.99 -8.83
C SER A 19 19.47 39.36 -8.15
N LEU A 20 19.22 38.06 -8.35
CA LEU A 20 18.12 37.34 -7.70
C LEU A 20 18.25 37.34 -6.18
N LYS A 21 19.45 37.03 -5.67
CA LYS A 21 19.75 37.11 -4.23
C LYS A 21 19.52 38.52 -3.69
N SER A 22 19.93 39.54 -4.43
CA SER A 22 19.71 40.95 -4.05
C SER A 22 18.23 41.34 -4.07
N ALA A 23 17.41 40.68 -4.90
CA ALA A 23 15.97 40.90 -5.02
C ALA A 23 15.14 40.10 -3.99
N GLY A 24 15.78 39.31 -3.11
CA GLY A 24 15.12 38.58 -2.02
C GLY A 24 14.81 37.11 -2.31
N PHE A 25 15.24 36.57 -3.45
CA PHE A 25 15.11 35.13 -3.74
C PHE A 25 16.17 34.32 -2.99
N THR A 26 15.78 33.13 -2.51
CA THR A 26 16.72 32.13 -1.99
C THR A 26 17.31 31.37 -3.17
N VAL A 27 18.64 31.38 -3.33
CA VAL A 27 19.29 30.61 -4.40
C VAL A 27 20.38 29.69 -3.84
N THR A 28 20.16 28.39 -4.00
CA THR A 28 21.09 27.31 -3.59
C THR A 28 21.74 26.66 -4.81
N HIS A 29 22.88 26.01 -4.57
CA HIS A 29 23.66 25.32 -5.60
C HIS A 29 24.09 23.95 -5.11
N ASP A 30 24.04 22.97 -6.00
CA ASP A 30 24.56 21.62 -5.77
C ASP A 30 26.05 21.51 -6.06
N ALA A 31 26.62 20.34 -5.72
CA ALA A 31 27.97 19.97 -6.07
C ALA A 31 28.22 20.04 -7.59
N ARG A 32 29.36 20.62 -7.96
CA ARG A 32 29.79 20.73 -9.37
C ARG A 32 30.24 19.37 -9.89
N ALA A 33 29.87 19.08 -11.13
CA ALA A 33 30.32 17.86 -11.78
C ALA A 33 31.85 17.83 -11.93
N THR A 34 32.43 16.65 -11.73
CA THR A 34 33.85 16.39 -11.98
C THR A 34 34.02 15.67 -13.31
N LYS A 35 35.26 15.59 -13.81
CA LYS A 35 35.56 14.78 -15.01
C LYS A 35 35.18 13.30 -14.80
N LYS A 36 35.28 12.79 -13.56
CA LYS A 36 34.91 11.42 -13.20
C LYS A 36 33.41 11.21 -13.21
N SER A 37 32.63 12.15 -12.64
CA SER A 37 31.16 12.02 -12.61
C SER A 37 30.56 12.16 -14.01
N LEU A 38 31.10 13.04 -14.86
CA LEU A 38 30.68 13.14 -16.27
C LEU A 38 30.97 11.86 -17.06
N ALA A 39 32.09 11.19 -16.80
CA ALA A 39 32.39 9.90 -17.43
C ALA A 39 31.47 8.78 -16.93
N GLY A 40 31.06 8.81 -15.66
CA GLY A 40 30.04 7.90 -15.11
C GLY A 40 28.67 8.13 -15.74
N ALA A 41 28.23 9.39 -15.82
CA ALA A 41 26.98 9.77 -16.48
C ALA A 41 26.92 9.31 -17.94
N ALA A 42 28.03 9.41 -18.67
CA ALA A 42 28.09 8.94 -20.05
C ALA A 42 27.88 7.41 -20.19
N LEU A 43 28.34 6.63 -19.21
CA LEU A 43 28.11 5.17 -19.17
C LEU A 43 26.64 4.85 -18.90
N GLU A 44 26.00 5.59 -18.00
CA GLU A 44 24.61 5.39 -17.60
C GLU A 44 23.61 5.82 -18.69
N LEU A 45 23.88 6.97 -19.33
CA LEU A 45 23.05 7.51 -20.40
C LEU A 45 23.25 6.80 -21.74
N GLY A 46 24.42 6.17 -21.94
CA GLY A 46 24.80 5.57 -23.22
C GLY A 46 25.23 6.57 -24.30
N PHE A 47 25.55 7.81 -23.92
CA PHE A 47 26.11 8.86 -24.79
C PHE A 47 26.92 9.89 -23.98
N GLU A 48 27.85 10.59 -24.64
CA GLU A 48 28.61 11.68 -24.00
C GLU A 48 27.81 12.99 -24.06
N LEU A 49 27.72 13.69 -22.93
CA LEU A 49 27.11 15.02 -22.88
C LEU A 49 27.93 16.02 -23.71
N PRO A 50 27.29 16.89 -24.51
CA PRO A 50 28.02 17.91 -25.26
C PRO A 50 28.79 18.85 -24.34
N ASP A 51 29.89 19.40 -24.87
CA ASP A 51 30.85 20.22 -24.13
C ASP A 51 30.20 21.39 -23.37
N GLU A 52 29.10 21.91 -23.91
CA GLU A 52 28.33 23.01 -23.37
C GLU A 52 27.52 22.62 -22.12
N VAL A 53 26.73 21.54 -22.20
CA VAL A 53 25.97 20.98 -21.07
C VAL A 53 26.93 20.48 -19.99
N ALA A 54 28.02 19.82 -20.39
CA ALA A 54 29.07 19.42 -19.46
C ALA A 54 29.78 20.62 -18.82
N ALA A 55 29.90 21.76 -19.51
CA ALA A 55 30.45 22.99 -18.95
C ALA A 55 29.49 23.63 -17.94
N TYR A 56 28.18 23.55 -18.17
CA TYR A 56 27.16 23.99 -17.21
C TYR A 56 27.28 23.24 -15.88
N PHE A 57 27.21 21.90 -15.89
CA PHE A 57 27.32 21.09 -14.68
C PHE A 57 28.64 21.30 -13.94
N ARG A 58 29.75 21.52 -14.66
CA ARG A 58 31.06 21.86 -14.06
C ARG A 58 31.10 23.25 -13.45
N ALA A 59 30.35 24.21 -13.99
CA ALA A 59 30.38 25.60 -13.55
C ALA A 59 29.44 25.87 -12.37
N PHE A 60 28.28 25.21 -12.35
CA PHE A 60 27.18 25.51 -11.42
C PHE A 60 26.71 24.31 -10.60
N GLY A 61 26.93 23.06 -11.05
CA GLY A 61 26.30 21.90 -10.41
C GLY A 61 24.82 21.91 -10.79
N GLY A 62 23.99 22.46 -9.91
CA GLY A 62 22.60 22.85 -10.17
C GLY A 62 22.32 24.27 -9.67
N ILE A 63 21.20 24.85 -10.07
CA ILE A 63 20.73 26.17 -9.60
C ILE A 63 19.28 26.02 -9.18
N TYR A 64 19.00 26.19 -7.89
CA TYR A 64 17.65 26.12 -7.35
C TYR A 64 17.27 27.48 -6.79
N VAL A 65 16.17 28.03 -7.28
CA VAL A 65 15.65 29.34 -6.89
C VAL A 65 14.33 29.15 -6.16
N GLY A 66 14.31 29.47 -4.87
CA GLY A 66 13.14 29.43 -3.99
C GLY A 66 12.65 30.82 -3.58
N GLY A 67 11.34 30.94 -3.37
CA GLY A 67 10.63 32.19 -3.05
C GLY A 67 9.71 32.63 -4.18
N GLY A 68 8.45 32.95 -3.85
CA GLY A 68 7.39 33.28 -4.82
C GLY A 68 6.49 32.09 -5.21
N GLN A 69 5.50 32.33 -6.07
CA GLN A 69 4.51 31.32 -6.52
C GLN A 69 5.09 30.27 -7.51
N HIS A 70 6.34 30.43 -7.98
CA HIS A 70 6.95 29.58 -9.00
C HIS A 70 8.42 29.25 -8.65
N PRO A 71 8.72 28.11 -7.99
CA PRO A 71 10.09 27.66 -7.80
C PRO A 71 10.72 27.25 -9.14
N LEU A 72 12.03 27.49 -9.32
CA LEU A 72 12.75 27.11 -10.54
C LEU A 72 13.95 26.23 -10.19
N ASN A 73 14.03 25.06 -10.83
CA ASN A 73 15.05 24.06 -10.56
C ASN A 73 15.82 23.68 -11.82
N PHE A 74 17.07 24.14 -11.91
CA PHE A 74 18.05 23.54 -12.82
C PHE A 74 18.83 22.48 -12.07
N TYR A 75 18.72 21.23 -12.53
CA TYR A 75 19.25 20.10 -11.79
C TYR A 75 20.78 20.04 -11.78
N SER A 76 21.33 19.40 -10.74
CA SER A 76 22.68 18.85 -10.78
C SER A 76 22.76 17.63 -11.67
N LEU A 77 23.99 17.19 -12.01
CA LEU A 77 24.19 16.02 -12.85
C LEU A 77 23.52 14.77 -12.27
N ASP A 78 23.63 14.55 -10.96
CA ASP A 78 23.07 13.36 -10.31
C ASP A 78 21.53 13.44 -10.24
N ALA A 79 20.97 14.63 -9.93
CA ALA A 79 19.53 14.85 -9.95
C ALA A 79 18.94 14.73 -11.37
N ALA A 80 19.67 15.22 -12.38
CA ALA A 80 19.30 15.09 -13.79
C ALA A 80 19.26 13.61 -14.24
N LEU A 81 20.22 12.78 -13.82
CA LEU A 81 20.23 11.34 -14.11
C LEU A 81 19.04 10.61 -13.47
N LEU A 82 18.77 10.91 -12.19
CA LEU A 82 17.61 10.35 -11.49
C LEU A 82 16.30 10.70 -12.21
N ARG A 83 16.10 11.98 -12.54
CA ARG A 83 14.91 12.46 -13.26
C ARG A 83 14.81 11.88 -14.67
N THR A 84 15.93 11.67 -15.35
CA THR A 84 15.97 11.01 -16.66
C THR A 84 15.47 9.56 -16.56
N SER A 85 15.79 8.87 -15.46
CA SER A 85 15.28 7.51 -15.20
C SER A 85 13.78 7.50 -14.91
N GLU A 86 13.28 8.46 -14.13
CA GLU A 86 11.84 8.63 -13.87
C GLU A 86 11.04 8.99 -15.14
N TYR A 87 11.58 9.87 -15.98
CA TYR A 87 11.00 10.21 -17.29
C TYR A 87 10.96 8.98 -18.19
N ARG A 88 12.01 8.14 -18.23
CA ARG A 88 11.96 6.88 -19.02
C ARG A 88 10.80 5.97 -18.60
N LEU A 89 10.60 5.78 -17.30
CA LEU A 89 9.52 4.94 -16.77
C LEU A 89 8.12 5.50 -17.09
N THR A 90 7.94 6.82 -16.93
CA THR A 90 6.65 7.50 -17.16
C THR A 90 6.27 7.52 -18.64
N PHE A 91 7.24 7.62 -19.55
CA PHE A 91 6.96 7.74 -20.98
C PHE A 91 6.83 6.39 -21.70
N ASP A 92 7.42 5.31 -21.18
CA ASP A 92 7.14 3.95 -21.65
C ASP A 92 5.64 3.58 -21.50
N GLU A 93 4.95 4.21 -20.54
CA GLU A 93 3.50 4.12 -20.36
C GLU A 93 2.74 4.90 -21.45
N PHE A 94 3.20 6.11 -21.84
CA PHE A 94 2.58 6.93 -22.90
C PHE A 94 2.87 6.44 -24.33
N ARG A 95 4.02 5.78 -24.57
CA ARG A 95 4.42 5.23 -25.87
C ARG A 95 3.46 4.17 -26.42
N ASN A 96 2.62 3.61 -25.55
CA ASN A 96 1.67 2.56 -25.89
C ASN A 96 0.27 3.08 -26.24
N GLU A 97 -0.02 4.38 -26.06
CA GLU A 97 -1.37 4.88 -26.21
C GLU A 97 -1.65 5.59 -27.54
N GLN A 98 -0.96 6.66 -27.98
CA GLN A 98 -1.18 7.28 -29.30
C GLN A 98 -0.04 8.22 -29.78
N SER A 99 1.00 7.71 -30.43
CA SER A 99 1.83 8.34 -31.50
C SER A 99 3.20 7.64 -31.61
N ASP A 100 3.82 7.64 -32.80
CA ASP A 100 5.19 7.14 -33.02
C ASP A 100 6.29 8.07 -32.43
N GLU A 101 5.91 9.15 -31.74
CA GLU A 101 6.84 10.20 -31.28
C GLU A 101 6.91 10.21 -29.74
N GLY A 102 7.69 9.28 -29.19
CA GLY A 102 8.14 9.31 -27.79
C GLY A 102 9.42 10.13 -27.61
N LEU A 103 9.82 10.37 -26.35
CA LEU A 103 11.14 10.93 -26.04
C LEU A 103 12.25 10.13 -26.75
N PRO A 104 13.36 10.80 -27.13
CA PRO A 104 14.44 10.14 -27.84
C PRO A 104 15.13 9.16 -26.89
N ASP A 105 15.60 8.00 -27.38
CA ASP A 105 16.25 6.98 -26.53
C ASP A 105 17.44 7.53 -25.71
N LYS A 106 18.04 8.63 -26.20
CA LYS A 106 19.23 9.28 -25.65
C LYS A 106 18.92 10.73 -25.28
N PHE A 107 18.50 10.94 -24.03
CA PHE A 107 18.23 12.27 -23.50
C PHE A 107 18.69 12.41 -22.05
N ILE A 108 18.72 13.64 -21.56
CA ILE A 108 18.87 13.97 -20.14
C ILE A 108 17.95 15.13 -19.77
N VAL A 109 17.29 15.07 -18.61
CA VAL A 109 16.44 16.14 -18.08
C VAL A 109 17.30 17.26 -17.50
N ILE A 110 17.11 18.51 -17.96
CA ILE A 110 17.93 19.67 -17.56
C ILE A 110 17.18 20.57 -16.57
N VAL A 111 15.87 20.79 -16.80
CA VAL A 111 15.03 21.70 -16.01
C VAL A 111 13.68 21.07 -15.74
N ASP A 112 13.12 21.36 -14.57
CA ASP A 112 11.73 21.09 -14.21
C ASP A 112 11.16 22.31 -13.48
N SER A 113 9.92 22.67 -13.79
CA SER A 113 9.21 23.83 -13.25
C SER A 113 8.77 23.67 -11.78
N GLY A 114 9.18 22.59 -11.11
CA GLY A 114 9.20 22.52 -9.64
C GLY A 114 7.87 22.14 -8.98
N THR A 115 6.88 21.74 -9.76
CA THR A 115 5.74 20.96 -9.26
C THR A 115 5.62 19.72 -10.11
N PHE A 116 6.15 18.59 -9.61
CA PHE A 116 5.90 17.25 -10.16
C PHE A 116 4.43 16.83 -9.90
N SER A 117 3.49 17.71 -10.23
CA SER A 117 2.05 17.47 -10.21
C SER A 117 1.55 17.42 -11.65
N ASN A 118 1.64 16.22 -12.21
CA ASN A 118 0.81 15.70 -13.30
C ASN A 118 1.17 15.95 -14.77
N SER A 119 2.40 16.33 -15.16
CA SER A 119 2.62 16.56 -16.60
C SER A 119 4.04 16.40 -17.17
N ALA A 120 5.08 15.99 -16.43
CA ALA A 120 6.45 15.93 -16.98
C ALA A 120 6.83 17.21 -17.77
N GLU A 121 6.46 18.36 -17.22
CA GLU A 121 6.73 19.68 -17.80
C GLU A 121 8.14 20.13 -17.44
N GLY A 122 8.98 20.32 -18.44
CA GLY A 122 10.40 20.56 -18.24
C GLY A 122 11.16 20.80 -19.53
N VAL A 123 12.49 20.77 -19.47
CA VAL A 123 13.34 20.83 -20.66
C VAL A 123 14.33 19.69 -20.64
N VAL A 124 14.38 18.92 -21.73
CA VAL A 124 15.32 17.82 -21.93
C VAL A 124 16.36 18.20 -22.96
N TYR A 125 17.60 17.76 -22.77
CA TYR A 125 18.59 17.71 -23.83
C TYR A 125 18.46 16.38 -24.55
N ASP A 126 18.12 16.45 -25.82
CA ASP A 126 18.08 15.32 -26.71
C ASP A 126 19.40 15.18 -27.48
N ALA A 127 20.08 14.07 -27.27
CA ALA A 127 21.34 13.75 -27.92
C ALA A 127 21.18 13.17 -29.34
N VAL A 128 19.97 12.80 -29.74
CA VAL A 128 19.66 12.36 -31.11
C VAL A 128 19.60 13.55 -32.06
N HIS A 129 18.87 14.61 -31.68
CA HIS A 129 18.78 15.85 -32.47
C HIS A 129 19.77 16.93 -32.04
N GLU A 130 20.59 16.67 -31.01
CA GLU A 130 21.62 17.54 -30.43
C GLU A 130 21.09 18.91 -29.96
N LYS A 131 19.87 18.95 -29.38
CA LYS A 131 19.14 20.19 -29.05
C LYS A 131 18.35 20.09 -27.75
N LEU A 132 17.94 21.25 -27.21
CA LEU A 132 17.05 21.33 -26.06
C LEU A 132 15.59 21.40 -26.52
N TRP A 133 14.74 20.59 -25.90
CA TRP A 133 13.31 20.55 -26.17
C TRP A 133 12.52 20.74 -24.89
N GLY A 134 11.50 21.59 -24.95
CA GLY A 134 10.45 21.61 -23.94
C GLY A 134 9.69 20.28 -23.93
N THR A 135 9.25 19.89 -22.75
CA THR A 135 8.29 18.80 -22.54
C THR A 135 7.04 19.40 -21.93
N ASP A 136 5.86 19.08 -22.47
CA ASP A 136 4.55 19.58 -22.00
C ASP A 136 3.58 18.41 -21.91
N GLY A 137 3.12 18.08 -20.71
CA GLY A 137 2.15 17.00 -20.52
C GLY A 137 2.62 15.63 -21.01
N GLY A 138 3.93 15.36 -21.02
CA GLY A 138 4.50 14.14 -21.59
C GLY A 138 4.62 14.15 -23.13
N ARG A 139 4.44 15.31 -23.79
CA ARG A 139 4.70 15.47 -25.22
C ARG A 139 6.15 15.90 -25.45
N TYR A 140 6.69 15.55 -26.62
CA TYR A 140 8.05 15.85 -27.05
C TYR A 140 8.07 16.10 -28.57
N GLY A 141 8.96 16.98 -29.06
CA GLY A 141 9.11 17.28 -30.49
C GLY A 141 8.31 18.51 -30.96
N ALA A 142 8.05 18.58 -32.27
CA ALA A 142 7.57 19.80 -32.94
C ALA A 142 6.22 20.36 -32.43
N ASP A 143 5.43 19.54 -31.74
CA ASP A 143 4.12 19.92 -31.19
C ASP A 143 4.18 20.65 -29.83
N VAL A 144 5.36 20.69 -29.17
CA VAL A 144 5.54 21.31 -27.84
C VAL A 144 6.05 22.76 -27.90
N GLY A 145 6.54 23.20 -29.06
CA GLY A 145 7.16 24.51 -29.26
C GLY A 145 8.49 24.40 -30.00
N ASP A 146 9.01 25.53 -30.49
CA ASP A 146 10.30 25.59 -31.19
C ASP A 146 11.48 25.34 -30.22
N ASP A 147 12.62 24.89 -30.77
CA ASP A 147 13.93 24.69 -30.13
C ASP A 147 14.24 25.73 -29.02
N GLU A 148 14.54 25.24 -27.80
CA GLU A 148 14.84 26.09 -26.62
C GLU A 148 16.22 26.77 -26.70
N GLY A 149 16.98 26.49 -27.75
CA GLY A 149 18.28 27.09 -27.99
C GLY A 149 19.38 26.45 -27.15
N THR A 150 20.36 27.26 -26.75
CA THR A 150 21.48 26.80 -25.93
C THR A 150 21.12 26.69 -24.45
N ILE A 151 21.82 25.84 -23.68
CA ILE A 151 21.57 25.72 -22.23
C ILE A 151 21.83 27.05 -21.51
N TRP A 152 22.74 27.87 -22.04
CA TRP A 152 23.03 29.18 -21.50
C TRP A 152 21.92 30.19 -21.77
N GLU A 153 21.36 30.22 -22.98
CA GLU A 153 20.22 31.08 -23.32
C GLU A 153 18.99 30.72 -22.49
N LEU A 154 18.71 29.41 -22.34
CA LEU A 154 17.63 28.93 -21.48
C LEU A 154 17.81 29.39 -20.03
N VAL A 155 18.99 29.13 -19.44
CA VAL A 155 19.26 29.52 -18.04
C VAL A 155 19.19 31.03 -17.86
N GLU A 156 19.75 31.81 -18.77
CA GLU A 156 19.72 33.27 -18.69
C GLU A 156 18.26 33.80 -18.80
N ARG A 157 17.47 33.28 -19.75
CA ARG A 157 16.07 33.66 -19.97
C ARG A 157 15.19 33.41 -18.74
N GLU A 158 15.24 32.21 -18.17
CA GLU A 158 14.37 31.86 -17.03
C GLU A 158 14.74 32.66 -15.76
N LEU A 159 16.03 32.91 -15.53
CA LEU A 159 16.48 33.74 -14.40
C LEU A 159 16.11 35.22 -14.59
N GLU A 160 16.13 35.73 -15.82
CA GLU A 160 15.67 37.09 -16.15
C GLU A 160 14.16 37.25 -15.99
N ASP A 161 13.38 36.26 -16.41
CA ASP A 161 11.92 36.26 -16.27
C ASP A 161 11.49 36.22 -14.79
N LEU A 162 12.16 35.39 -13.97
CA LEU A 162 11.96 35.40 -12.51
C LEU A 162 12.30 36.74 -11.88
N LEU A 163 13.41 37.37 -12.28
CA LEU A 163 13.79 38.71 -11.83
C LEU A 163 12.73 39.75 -12.18
N ALA A 164 12.14 39.66 -13.38
CA ALA A 164 11.11 40.57 -13.84
C ALA A 164 9.77 40.39 -13.08
N LYS A 165 9.42 39.15 -12.72
CA LYS A 165 8.20 38.82 -11.96
C LYS A 165 8.25 39.29 -10.50
N GLY A 166 9.45 39.37 -9.91
CA GLY A 166 9.67 39.84 -8.53
C GLY A 166 9.12 38.89 -7.45
N VAL A 167 9.43 39.17 -6.18
CA VAL A 167 8.88 38.42 -5.04
C VAL A 167 7.51 39.01 -4.71
N ALA A 168 6.42 38.35 -5.11
CA ALA A 168 5.08 38.78 -4.71
C ALA A 168 4.92 38.66 -3.18
N GLU A 169 4.55 39.77 -2.51
CA GLU A 169 4.25 39.76 -1.07
C GLU A 169 2.97 38.95 -0.80
N GLY A 170 3.15 37.79 -0.16
CA GLY A 170 2.09 36.94 0.35
C GLY A 170 2.68 35.93 1.34
N ASP A 171 2.45 36.20 2.63
CA ASP A 171 2.83 35.50 3.86
C ASP A 171 3.34 34.05 3.79
N GLY A 172 4.48 33.83 4.47
CA GLY A 172 4.86 32.53 5.06
C GLY A 172 5.91 31.72 4.30
N ALA A 173 7.15 32.21 4.24
CA ALA A 173 8.30 31.38 3.81
C ALA A 173 8.62 30.32 4.87
N GLU A 174 8.28 29.05 4.60
CA GLU A 174 8.87 27.90 5.30
C GLU A 174 10.37 27.80 4.95
N ALA A 175 11.18 27.55 5.98
CA ALA A 175 12.64 27.53 5.90
C ALA A 175 13.18 26.27 5.22
N GLY A 176 14.32 26.46 4.54
CA GLY A 176 15.04 25.52 3.67
C GLY A 176 15.14 24.05 4.11
N TYR A 177 14.83 23.17 3.15
CA TYR A 177 15.28 21.78 3.11
C TYR A 177 16.66 21.72 2.43
N GLU A 178 17.72 21.52 3.21
CA GLU A 178 19.04 21.08 2.70
C GLU A 178 19.14 19.57 2.94
N PRO A 179 19.17 18.72 1.90
CA PRO A 179 19.41 17.29 2.10
C PRO A 179 20.88 17.05 2.48
N ASP A 180 21.12 16.35 3.59
CA ASP A 180 22.44 15.86 3.98
C ASP A 180 22.87 14.71 3.06
N LEU A 181 23.58 15.06 1.99
CA LEU A 181 24.10 14.13 0.98
C LEU A 181 25.11 13.13 1.56
N GLY A 182 25.72 13.40 2.72
CA GLY A 182 26.62 12.47 3.41
C GLY A 182 25.88 11.27 3.99
N ALA A 183 24.74 11.51 4.63
CA ALA A 183 23.89 10.46 5.20
C ALA A 183 23.30 9.53 4.13
N ILE A 184 22.99 10.06 2.95
CA ILE A 184 22.41 9.30 1.83
C ILE A 184 23.44 8.36 1.19
N CYS A 185 24.71 8.78 1.07
CA CYS A 185 25.78 7.95 0.53
C CYS A 185 26.17 6.84 1.52
N ASP A 186 26.25 7.16 2.82
CA ASP A 186 26.55 6.18 3.87
C ASP A 186 25.44 5.12 4.02
N GLU A 187 24.19 5.48 3.76
CA GLU A 187 23.05 4.55 3.77
C GLU A 187 23.03 3.63 2.54
N LEU A 188 23.41 4.13 1.36
CA LEU A 188 23.56 3.32 0.15
C LEU A 188 24.68 2.27 0.28
N ASP A 189 25.84 2.66 0.82
CA ASP A 189 26.97 1.74 1.06
C ASP A 189 26.63 0.69 2.14
N ARG A 190 25.81 1.04 3.15
CA ARG A 190 25.30 0.10 4.16
C ARG A 190 24.31 -0.91 3.61
N VAL A 191 23.40 -0.47 2.74
CA VAL A 191 22.38 -1.35 2.12
C VAL A 191 23.04 -2.36 1.17
N GLU A 192 24.07 -1.95 0.42
CA GLU A 192 24.79 -2.84 -0.49
C GLU A 192 25.61 -3.90 0.28
N ALA A 193 26.23 -3.53 1.41
CA ALA A 193 26.94 -4.46 2.28
C ALA A 193 26.00 -5.45 3.02
N LYS A 194 24.81 -5.01 3.43
CA LYS A 194 23.79 -5.83 4.11
C LYS A 194 23.20 -6.89 3.17
N HIS A 195 22.96 -6.57 1.90
CA HIS A 195 22.47 -7.53 0.91
C HIS A 195 23.51 -8.63 0.60
N LYS A 196 24.79 -8.27 0.52
CA LYS A 196 25.87 -9.22 0.24
C LYS A 196 26.13 -10.20 1.40
N ALA A 197 26.00 -9.74 2.64
CA ALA A 197 26.14 -10.57 3.84
C ALA A 197 24.94 -11.51 4.05
N THR A 198 23.72 -11.04 3.76
CA THR A 198 22.48 -11.83 3.84
C THR A 198 22.46 -12.96 2.82
N ALA A 199 22.97 -12.71 1.61
CA ALA A 199 23.11 -13.72 0.56
C ALA A 199 24.10 -14.85 0.91
N MET A 200 25.15 -14.59 1.71
CA MET A 200 26.12 -15.62 2.14
C MET A 200 25.64 -16.43 3.37
N ALA A 201 24.80 -15.85 4.23
CA ALA A 201 24.30 -16.53 5.43
C ALA A 201 23.22 -17.59 5.10
N LEU A 202 22.34 -17.29 4.13
CA LEU A 202 21.23 -18.15 3.70
C LEU A 202 21.67 -19.48 3.05
N THR A 203 22.88 -19.55 2.52
CA THR A 203 23.43 -20.77 1.87
C THR A 203 23.70 -21.90 2.86
N SER A 204 23.73 -21.62 4.17
CA SER A 204 24.11 -22.60 5.20
C SER A 204 22.95 -23.26 5.95
N THR A 205 21.70 -22.79 5.77
CA THR A 205 20.55 -23.15 6.65
C THR A 205 19.43 -23.94 5.96
N PHE A 206 19.63 -24.42 4.72
CA PHE A 206 18.62 -25.22 4.01
C PHE A 206 18.54 -26.67 4.52
N THR A 207 17.88 -26.85 5.66
CA THR A 207 17.38 -28.16 6.11
C THR A 207 16.23 -28.61 5.20
N ARG A 208 16.27 -29.87 4.75
CA ARG A 208 15.17 -30.54 4.02
C ARG A 208 13.81 -30.26 4.67
N THR A 209 12.97 -29.45 4.03
CA THR A 209 11.56 -29.35 4.37
C THR A 209 10.87 -30.61 3.84
N ARG A 210 10.83 -31.67 4.66
CA ARG A 210 9.82 -32.71 4.47
C ARG A 210 8.47 -32.01 4.51
N ALA A 211 7.64 -32.21 3.47
CA ALA A 211 6.25 -31.81 3.45
C ALA A 211 5.58 -32.26 4.75
N ARG A 212 5.46 -31.34 5.70
CA ARG A 212 4.69 -31.53 6.92
C ARG A 212 3.67 -30.41 6.94
N THR A 213 2.43 -30.88 7.03
CA THR A 213 1.17 -30.17 7.22
C THR A 213 0.51 -29.64 5.94
N ILE A 214 -0.64 -30.23 5.61
CA ILE A 214 -1.62 -29.90 4.54
C ILE A 214 -2.04 -28.43 4.57
N THR A 215 -1.74 -27.75 5.67
CA THR A 215 -2.16 -26.39 6.01
C THR A 215 -1.43 -25.32 5.22
N LYS A 216 -0.28 -25.63 4.63
CA LYS A 216 0.42 -24.76 3.68
C LYS A 216 -0.15 -24.78 2.26
N TRP A 217 -1.22 -25.53 2.00
CA TRP A 217 -1.77 -25.73 0.66
C TRP A 217 -2.96 -24.83 0.32
N ALA A 218 -3.33 -23.92 1.22
CA ALA A 218 -4.34 -22.91 0.93
C ALA A 218 -3.78 -21.71 0.15
N ASP A 219 -2.45 -21.61 0.02
CA ASP A 219 -1.78 -20.60 -0.79
C ASP A 219 -1.64 -21.12 -2.22
N GLY A 220 -2.08 -20.34 -3.21
CA GLY A 220 -2.24 -20.81 -4.60
C GLY A 220 -1.01 -21.53 -5.22
N PHE A 221 -1.28 -22.41 -6.19
CA PHE A 221 -0.32 -23.29 -6.86
C PHE A 221 -0.16 -23.03 -8.35
N GLU A 222 1.08 -23.07 -8.84
CA GLU A 222 1.43 -23.06 -10.27
C GLU A 222 2.07 -24.38 -10.68
N TYR A 223 1.73 -24.90 -11.87
CA TYR A 223 2.33 -26.12 -12.39
C TYR A 223 3.64 -25.84 -13.11
N HIS A 224 4.72 -26.46 -12.65
CA HIS A 224 5.98 -26.47 -13.37
C HIS A 224 5.88 -27.26 -14.68
N GLU A 225 6.70 -26.91 -15.68
CA GLU A 225 6.79 -27.62 -16.97
C GLU A 225 7.18 -29.09 -16.85
N SER A 226 7.78 -29.48 -15.71
CA SER A 226 8.17 -30.87 -15.45
C SER A 226 7.01 -31.81 -15.12
N LEU A 227 5.78 -31.30 -14.96
CA LEU A 227 4.57 -32.11 -14.79
C LEU A 227 3.85 -32.34 -16.11
N THR A 228 3.52 -33.60 -16.38
CA THR A 228 2.74 -34.02 -17.56
C THR A 228 1.27 -33.59 -17.46
N ALA A 229 0.59 -33.55 -18.61
CA ALA A 229 -0.84 -33.23 -18.65
C ALA A 229 -1.71 -34.21 -17.83
N GLU A 230 -1.31 -35.49 -17.78
CA GLU A 230 -2.00 -36.54 -17.00
C GLU A 230 -1.82 -36.32 -15.49
N GLU A 231 -0.62 -35.94 -15.05
CA GLU A 231 -0.33 -35.60 -13.66
C GLU A 231 -1.07 -34.33 -13.20
N ARG A 232 -1.10 -33.30 -14.05
CA ARG A 232 -1.90 -32.09 -13.80
C ARG A 232 -3.38 -32.43 -13.68
N SER A 233 -3.91 -33.25 -14.59
CA SER A 233 -5.30 -33.73 -14.56
C SER A 233 -5.61 -34.56 -13.30
N THR A 234 -4.64 -35.29 -12.77
CA THR A 234 -4.80 -36.10 -11.56
C THR A 234 -5.04 -35.24 -10.31
N ILE A 235 -4.37 -34.09 -10.22
CA ILE A 235 -4.40 -33.22 -9.03
C ILE A 235 -5.38 -32.05 -9.19
N ALA A 236 -5.69 -31.64 -10.42
CA ALA A 236 -6.59 -30.53 -10.72
C ALA A 236 -7.95 -30.62 -9.99
N PRO A 237 -8.64 -31.78 -9.90
CA PRO A 237 -9.88 -31.88 -9.14
C PRO A 237 -9.71 -31.61 -7.64
N PHE A 238 -8.58 -31.97 -7.05
CA PHE A 238 -8.28 -31.73 -5.65
C PHE A 238 -7.96 -30.25 -5.38
N LEU A 239 -7.13 -29.62 -6.22
CA LEU A 239 -6.83 -28.19 -6.10
C LEU A 239 -8.03 -27.30 -6.41
N ALA A 240 -8.86 -27.71 -7.37
CA ALA A 240 -10.13 -27.06 -7.67
C ALA A 240 -11.13 -27.16 -6.50
N ARG A 241 -11.08 -28.21 -5.67
CA ARG A 241 -11.88 -28.32 -4.42
C ARG A 241 -11.38 -27.43 -3.29
N LEU A 242 -10.14 -26.94 -3.38
CA LEU A 242 -9.51 -26.07 -2.38
C LEU A 242 -9.42 -24.59 -2.80
N GLY A 243 -9.62 -24.28 -4.08
CA GLY A 243 -9.61 -22.90 -4.58
C GLY A 243 -8.24 -22.30 -4.69
N ALA A 244 -7.25 -23.19 -4.75
CA ALA A 244 -5.85 -22.84 -4.74
C ALA A 244 -5.21 -22.93 -6.14
N ALA A 245 -6.00 -23.07 -7.22
CA ALA A 245 -5.47 -22.94 -8.57
C ALA A 245 -5.51 -21.44 -8.96
N SER A 246 -4.35 -20.77 -8.90
CA SER A 246 -4.20 -19.36 -9.32
C SER A 246 -2.87 -19.18 -10.03
N ASP A 247 -2.86 -18.22 -10.94
CA ASP A 247 -1.68 -17.82 -11.69
C ASP A 247 -0.72 -16.92 -10.88
N GLN A 248 -1.12 -16.46 -9.69
CA GLN A 248 -0.30 -15.72 -8.72
C GLN A 248 0.16 -16.62 -7.56
N ALA A 249 0.41 -17.88 -7.87
CA ALA A 249 0.80 -18.90 -6.90
C ALA A 249 2.05 -18.52 -6.11
N SER A 250 2.04 -18.80 -4.81
CA SER A 250 3.22 -18.67 -3.95
C SER A 250 4.03 -19.98 -3.86
N VAL A 251 3.50 -21.05 -4.47
CA VAL A 251 4.07 -22.40 -4.46
C VAL A 251 4.06 -22.99 -5.86
N VAL A 252 5.23 -23.41 -6.34
CA VAL A 252 5.34 -24.15 -7.61
C VAL A 252 5.28 -25.66 -7.35
N LEU A 253 4.46 -26.37 -8.13
CA LEU A 253 4.31 -27.82 -8.13
C LEU A 253 5.12 -28.44 -9.27
N GLY A 254 6.13 -29.24 -8.94
CA GLY A 254 7.02 -29.81 -9.95
C GLY A 254 7.77 -31.06 -9.50
N ARG A 255 8.41 -31.73 -10.46
CA ARG A 255 9.44 -32.75 -10.20
C ARG A 255 10.80 -32.07 -10.08
N SER A 256 11.52 -32.31 -8.99
CA SER A 256 12.94 -31.94 -8.86
C SER A 256 13.82 -33.16 -9.13
N ALA A 257 14.76 -33.04 -10.08
CA ALA A 257 15.73 -34.10 -10.35
C ALA A 257 16.98 -33.99 -9.45
N THR A 258 17.40 -32.78 -9.07
CA THR A 258 18.62 -32.52 -8.29
C THR A 258 18.47 -31.39 -7.25
N ILE A 259 19.44 -31.27 -6.33
CA ILE A 259 19.51 -30.16 -5.36
C ILE A 259 19.68 -28.80 -6.05
N ALA A 260 20.36 -28.75 -7.21
CA ALA A 260 20.55 -27.53 -7.99
C ALA A 260 19.22 -27.02 -8.57
N ASP A 261 18.37 -27.92 -9.07
CA ASP A 261 17.04 -27.57 -9.60
C ASP A 261 16.13 -27.00 -8.52
N ARG A 262 16.24 -27.50 -7.27
CA ARG A 262 15.51 -26.93 -6.12
C ARG A 262 15.95 -25.52 -5.80
N TYR A 263 17.24 -25.25 -5.91
CA TYR A 263 17.80 -23.93 -5.67
C TYR A 263 17.35 -22.91 -6.74
N ALA A 264 17.37 -23.30 -8.02
CA ALA A 264 16.90 -22.45 -9.11
C ALA A 264 15.41 -22.11 -8.96
N LEU A 265 14.56 -23.13 -8.75
CA LEU A 265 13.13 -22.94 -8.58
C LEU A 265 12.76 -22.16 -7.30
N HIS A 266 13.49 -22.37 -6.21
CA HIS A 266 13.27 -21.61 -4.98
C HIS A 266 13.71 -20.14 -5.10
N SER A 267 14.80 -19.87 -5.84
CA SER A 267 15.28 -18.51 -6.08
C SER A 267 14.32 -17.66 -6.92
N GLU A 268 13.54 -18.31 -7.78
CA GLU A 268 12.56 -17.68 -8.65
C GLU A 268 11.18 -17.54 -7.99
N PHE A 269 10.74 -18.55 -7.21
CA PHE A 269 9.33 -18.63 -6.75
C PHE A 269 9.14 -18.70 -5.22
N LYS A 270 10.19 -18.56 -4.41
CA LYS A 270 10.19 -18.61 -2.92
C LYS A 270 9.70 -19.92 -2.26
N THR A 271 8.85 -20.77 -2.87
CA THR A 271 8.42 -22.08 -2.30
C THR A 271 8.20 -23.14 -3.38
N LEU A 272 8.74 -24.36 -3.19
CA LEU A 272 8.57 -25.51 -4.10
C LEU A 272 7.90 -26.68 -3.37
N ALA A 273 6.87 -27.28 -3.99
CA ALA A 273 6.23 -28.52 -3.54
C ALA A 273 6.50 -29.66 -4.53
N GLU A 274 7.00 -30.79 -4.03
CA GLU A 274 7.25 -31.98 -4.87
C GLU A 274 5.93 -32.73 -5.13
N PHE A 275 5.67 -33.04 -6.41
CA PHE A 275 4.44 -33.71 -6.87
C PHE A 275 4.15 -35.02 -6.12
N ASP A 276 5.15 -35.89 -5.96
CA ASP A 276 4.97 -37.19 -5.30
C ASP A 276 4.62 -37.03 -3.81
N ASP A 277 5.13 -35.99 -3.15
CA ASP A 277 4.79 -35.68 -1.76
C ASP A 277 3.35 -35.17 -1.64
N LEU A 278 2.90 -34.38 -2.62
CA LEU A 278 1.50 -33.92 -2.69
C LEU A 278 0.55 -35.11 -2.91
N VAL A 279 0.80 -35.94 -3.92
CA VAL A 279 -0.04 -37.13 -4.21
C VAL A 279 -0.14 -38.06 -3.00
N ARG A 280 0.95 -38.24 -2.24
CA ARG A 280 0.95 -39.06 -1.02
C ARG A 280 0.11 -38.49 0.12
N ALA A 281 -0.10 -37.18 0.15
CA ALA A 281 -0.77 -36.51 1.25
C ALA A 281 -2.22 -36.08 0.90
N ILE A 282 -2.60 -36.12 -0.38
CA ILE A 282 -4.01 -36.04 -0.84
C ILE A 282 -4.81 -37.19 -0.19
N PRO A 283 -5.89 -36.89 0.56
CA PRO A 283 -6.81 -37.92 1.05
C PRO A 283 -7.44 -38.68 -0.12
N SER A 284 -7.66 -40.00 0.00
CA SER A 284 -8.42 -40.74 -1.01
C SER A 284 -9.84 -40.16 -1.13
N ASP A 285 -10.45 -40.27 -2.31
CA ASP A 285 -11.84 -39.84 -2.53
C ASP A 285 -12.86 -40.88 -1.98
N ASP A 286 -12.39 -41.91 -1.28
CA ASP A 286 -13.23 -42.90 -0.60
C ASP A 286 -13.74 -42.33 0.74
N ILE A 287 -15.07 -42.30 0.90
CA ILE A 287 -15.73 -41.78 2.11
C ILE A 287 -15.31 -42.56 3.36
N ALA A 288 -15.10 -43.89 3.25
CA ALA A 288 -14.73 -44.71 4.40
C ALA A 288 -13.30 -44.40 4.88
N ASP A 289 -12.37 -44.21 3.96
CA ASP A 289 -10.98 -43.80 4.29
C ASP A 289 -10.94 -42.40 4.88
N ARG A 290 -11.72 -41.46 4.32
CA ARG A 290 -11.84 -40.10 4.84
C ARG A 290 -12.43 -40.08 6.24
N GLN A 291 -13.44 -40.92 6.51
CA GLN A 291 -14.00 -41.08 7.85
C GLN A 291 -12.99 -41.69 8.82
N GLN A 292 -12.22 -42.70 8.41
CA GLN A 292 -11.16 -43.28 9.24
C GLN A 292 -10.09 -42.25 9.61
N ARG A 293 -9.72 -41.38 8.67
CA ARG A 293 -8.77 -40.28 8.91
C ARG A 293 -9.35 -39.21 9.84
N LEU A 294 -10.63 -38.84 9.64
CA LEU A 294 -11.38 -37.94 10.51
C LEU A 294 -11.41 -38.46 11.95
N ASP A 295 -11.76 -39.72 12.16
CA ASP A 295 -11.78 -40.36 13.48
C ASP A 295 -10.38 -40.35 14.14
N GLY A 296 -9.33 -40.56 13.36
CA GLY A 296 -7.93 -40.52 13.82
C GLY A 296 -7.48 -39.12 14.28
N LEU A 297 -7.89 -38.07 13.56
CA LEU A 297 -7.63 -36.67 13.92
C LEU A 297 -8.38 -36.29 15.20
N LEU A 298 -9.68 -36.65 15.28
CA LEU A 298 -10.53 -36.37 16.44
C LEU A 298 -10.03 -37.03 17.74
N ALA A 299 -9.35 -38.18 17.62
CA ALA A 299 -8.78 -38.91 18.76
C ALA A 299 -7.47 -38.29 19.33
N ARG A 300 -6.87 -37.29 18.67
CA ARG A 300 -5.54 -36.75 19.04
C ARG A 300 -5.50 -35.21 18.99
N PRO A 301 -6.12 -34.51 19.96
CA PRO A 301 -6.18 -33.05 19.98
C PRO A 301 -4.79 -32.39 19.96
N SER A 302 -4.57 -31.52 18.96
CA SER A 302 -3.43 -30.61 18.85
C SER A 302 -3.77 -29.48 17.86
N HIS A 303 -3.02 -28.38 17.87
CA HIS A 303 -3.19 -27.29 16.90
C HIS A 303 -3.11 -27.79 15.46
N GLY A 304 -2.09 -28.59 15.15
CA GLY A 304 -1.94 -29.18 13.80
C GLY A 304 -3.07 -30.13 13.41
N SER A 305 -3.70 -30.82 14.37
CA SER A 305 -4.84 -31.71 14.09
C SER A 305 -6.12 -30.94 13.80
N TRP A 306 -6.29 -29.75 14.39
CA TRP A 306 -7.42 -28.86 14.09
C TRP A 306 -7.34 -28.28 12.68
N GLU A 307 -6.17 -27.80 12.28
CA GLU A 307 -5.99 -27.25 10.94
C GLU A 307 -6.14 -28.34 9.86
N GLU A 308 -5.61 -29.55 10.10
CA GLU A 308 -5.78 -30.69 9.20
C GLU A 308 -7.24 -31.15 9.13
N LEU A 309 -7.98 -31.07 10.25
CA LEU A 309 -9.41 -31.35 10.31
C LEU A 309 -10.23 -30.38 9.45
N VAL A 310 -9.99 -29.07 9.58
CA VAL A 310 -10.68 -28.03 8.79
C VAL A 310 -10.46 -28.24 7.30
N MET A 311 -9.21 -28.48 6.88
CA MET A 311 -8.86 -28.73 5.48
C MET A 311 -9.47 -30.03 4.95
N LEU A 312 -9.45 -31.10 5.75
CA LEU A 312 -10.08 -32.36 5.40
C LEU A 312 -11.58 -32.15 5.15
N LEU A 313 -12.29 -31.50 6.08
CA LEU A 313 -13.74 -31.24 5.96
C LEU A 313 -14.09 -30.30 4.80
N ALA A 314 -13.28 -29.26 4.53
CA ALA A 314 -13.48 -28.35 3.40
C ALA A 314 -13.41 -29.05 2.04
N SER A 315 -12.64 -30.14 1.95
CA SER A 315 -12.49 -30.93 0.72
C SER A 315 -13.61 -31.96 0.48
N TRP A 316 -14.61 -32.08 1.37
CA TRP A 316 -15.74 -33.00 1.21
C TRP A 316 -16.85 -32.37 0.34
N LEU A 317 -17.60 -33.22 -0.37
CA LEU A 317 -18.78 -32.81 -1.13
C LEU A 317 -20.02 -32.78 -0.22
N GLU A 318 -20.97 -31.91 -0.56
CA GLU A 318 -22.33 -32.00 -0.02
C GLU A 318 -23.05 -33.26 -0.55
N PRO A 319 -23.85 -33.97 0.26
CA PRO A 319 -24.23 -33.70 1.66
C PRO A 319 -23.28 -34.30 2.71
N SER A 320 -22.37 -35.19 2.31
CA SER A 320 -21.48 -35.92 3.23
C SER A 320 -20.63 -34.99 4.10
N ARG A 321 -20.28 -33.81 3.58
CA ARG A 321 -19.59 -32.75 4.32
C ARG A 321 -20.36 -32.31 5.57
N ARG A 322 -21.68 -32.08 5.46
CA ARG A 322 -22.52 -31.67 6.61
C ARG A 322 -22.59 -32.75 7.67
N GLU A 323 -22.71 -34.01 7.25
CA GLU A 323 -22.74 -35.15 8.17
C GLU A 323 -21.41 -35.30 8.91
N ALA A 324 -20.29 -35.14 8.21
CA ALA A 324 -18.95 -35.18 8.79
C ALA A 324 -18.67 -34.01 9.74
N ILE A 325 -19.12 -32.79 9.40
CA ILE A 325 -19.03 -31.62 10.28
C ILE A 325 -19.81 -31.87 11.57
N ALA A 326 -21.07 -32.34 11.47
CA ALA A 326 -21.89 -32.63 12.64
C ALA A 326 -21.27 -33.71 13.54
N ALA A 327 -20.66 -34.74 12.95
CA ALA A 327 -19.93 -35.77 13.69
C ALA A 327 -18.66 -35.22 14.38
N ALA A 328 -17.92 -34.34 13.71
CA ALA A 328 -16.74 -33.70 14.26
C ALA A 328 -17.09 -32.77 15.43
N GLU A 329 -18.09 -31.90 15.27
CA GLU A 329 -18.54 -30.95 16.30
C GLU A 329 -18.92 -31.65 17.61
N ALA A 330 -19.57 -32.82 17.52
CA ALA A 330 -19.94 -33.62 18.69
C ALA A 330 -18.73 -34.05 19.54
N VAL A 331 -17.57 -34.27 18.92
CA VAL A 331 -16.33 -34.67 19.60
C VAL A 331 -15.51 -33.44 20.02
N LEU A 332 -15.49 -32.39 19.21
CA LEU A 332 -14.69 -31.18 19.42
C LEU A 332 -15.07 -30.37 20.67
N ALA A 333 -16.32 -30.49 21.14
CA ALA A 333 -16.72 -29.91 22.42
C ALA A 333 -15.85 -30.40 23.60
N SER A 334 -15.25 -31.59 23.47
CA SER A 334 -14.35 -32.16 24.48
C SER A 334 -12.89 -31.69 24.37
N TRP A 335 -12.50 -31.02 23.27
CA TRP A 335 -11.16 -30.49 23.10
C TRP A 335 -10.97 -29.21 23.92
N GLU A 336 -9.80 -29.02 24.52
CA GLU A 336 -9.46 -27.74 25.14
C GLU A 336 -9.48 -26.62 24.10
N THR A 337 -9.96 -25.43 24.48
CA THR A 337 -10.12 -24.27 23.59
C THR A 337 -8.81 -23.86 22.90
N ARG A 338 -7.66 -24.05 23.55
CA ARG A 338 -6.32 -23.77 22.99
C ARG A 338 -5.98 -24.56 21.71
N PHE A 339 -6.69 -25.66 21.42
CA PHE A 339 -6.44 -26.45 20.23
C PHE A 339 -7.33 -26.05 19.04
N ARG A 340 -8.25 -25.10 19.22
CA ARG A 340 -9.26 -24.68 18.24
C ARG A 340 -8.97 -23.27 17.69
N SER A 341 -7.80 -23.06 17.09
CA SER A 341 -7.45 -21.75 16.49
C SER A 341 -8.16 -21.51 15.15
N PRO A 342 -8.67 -20.31 14.85
CA PRO A 342 -9.26 -20.00 13.54
C PRO A 342 -8.23 -20.15 12.41
N ASN A 343 -8.52 -21.01 11.42
CA ASN A 343 -7.73 -21.10 10.20
C ASN A 343 -8.02 -19.89 9.28
N ARG A 344 -7.15 -19.60 8.30
CA ARG A 344 -7.35 -18.59 7.24
C ARG A 344 -8.70 -18.71 6.52
N LEU A 345 -9.20 -19.94 6.31
CA LEU A 345 -10.54 -20.21 5.74
C LEU A 345 -11.71 -19.79 6.67
N LEU A 346 -11.44 -19.59 7.95
CA LEU A 346 -12.38 -19.25 9.02
C LEU A 346 -12.09 -17.87 9.64
N MET A 347 -11.21 -17.06 9.05
CA MET A 347 -10.99 -15.69 9.53
C MET A 347 -12.32 -14.91 9.46
N GLY A 348 -12.89 -14.62 10.65
CA GLY A 348 -14.18 -13.93 10.80
C GLY A 348 -15.38 -14.83 11.11
N GLN A 349 -15.24 -16.17 11.17
CA GLN A 349 -16.31 -17.08 11.56
C GLN A 349 -15.81 -18.14 12.55
N ALA A 350 -16.42 -18.18 13.75
CA ALA A 350 -15.86 -18.88 14.91
C ALA A 350 -16.14 -20.39 15.01
N ASP A 351 -16.77 -21.02 14.00
CA ASP A 351 -17.26 -22.41 14.11
C ASP A 351 -17.23 -23.20 12.78
N LEU A 352 -17.14 -24.53 12.85
CA LEU A 352 -17.11 -25.44 11.68
C LEU A 352 -18.42 -25.45 10.90
N SER A 353 -19.54 -25.10 11.53
CA SER A 353 -20.83 -24.88 10.86
C SER A 353 -20.75 -23.84 9.72
N ALA A 354 -19.77 -22.93 9.75
CA ALA A 354 -19.44 -22.05 8.63
C ALA A 354 -19.07 -22.83 7.36
N LEU A 355 -18.28 -23.90 7.48
CA LEU A 355 -17.85 -24.75 6.35
C LEU A 355 -19.01 -25.48 5.67
N ALA A 356 -20.11 -25.72 6.39
CA ALA A 356 -21.34 -26.29 5.82
C ALA A 356 -22.08 -25.30 4.89
N HIS A 357 -21.82 -24.01 5.08
CA HIS A 357 -22.38 -22.91 4.30
C HIS A 357 -21.35 -22.29 3.34
N THR A 358 -20.06 -22.57 3.50
CA THR A 358 -19.02 -22.28 2.51
C THR A 358 -19.30 -23.11 1.26
N PRO A 359 -19.67 -22.50 0.13
CA PRO A 359 -20.00 -23.24 -1.08
C PRO A 359 -18.79 -24.05 -1.55
N ALA A 360 -19.03 -25.21 -2.16
CA ALA A 360 -18.01 -25.80 -3.02
C ALA A 360 -17.62 -24.76 -4.10
N LEU A 361 -16.39 -24.88 -4.59
CA LEU A 361 -15.65 -23.96 -5.46
C LEU A 361 -16.23 -23.67 -6.87
N GLY A 362 -17.55 -23.58 -6.98
CA GLY A 362 -18.28 -23.14 -8.18
C GLY A 362 -19.13 -21.87 -7.98
N GLU A 363 -19.14 -21.24 -6.79
CA GLU A 363 -19.82 -19.94 -6.58
C GLU A 363 -18.88 -18.74 -6.77
N GLU A 364 -17.56 -18.96 -6.82
CA GLU A 364 -16.53 -17.94 -6.99
C GLU A 364 -15.59 -18.29 -8.15
N ILE A 365 -15.28 -17.30 -8.99
CA ILE A 365 -14.35 -17.43 -10.11
C ILE A 365 -13.36 -16.27 -10.13
N THR A 366 -12.08 -16.58 -10.40
CA THR A 366 -10.99 -15.60 -10.46
C THR A 366 -10.28 -15.65 -11.81
N PHE A 367 -10.02 -14.48 -12.41
CA PHE A 367 -9.23 -14.31 -13.63
C PHE A 367 -8.05 -13.38 -13.36
N ASP A 368 -6.82 -13.84 -13.59
CA ASP A 368 -5.60 -13.07 -13.30
C ASP A 368 -4.80 -12.64 -14.54
N ARG A 369 -5.08 -13.22 -15.72
CA ARG A 369 -4.33 -12.96 -16.98
C ARG A 369 -5.22 -12.59 -18.16
N SER A 370 -6.37 -13.25 -18.28
CA SER A 370 -7.31 -13.09 -19.40
C SER A 370 -8.73 -13.29 -18.89
N PHE A 371 -9.62 -12.37 -19.24
CA PHE A 371 -11.01 -12.41 -18.83
C PHE A 371 -11.85 -12.87 -20.00
N GLU A 372 -12.49 -14.03 -19.85
CA GLU A 372 -13.39 -14.59 -20.86
C GLU A 372 -14.81 -14.65 -20.32
N LEU A 373 -15.61 -13.65 -20.68
CA LEU A 373 -17.00 -13.53 -20.21
C LEU A 373 -17.84 -14.79 -20.48
N GLU A 374 -17.64 -15.48 -21.60
CA GLU A 374 -18.40 -16.69 -21.92
C GLU A 374 -18.19 -17.81 -20.89
N GLN A 375 -17.00 -17.90 -20.28
CA GLN A 375 -16.74 -18.87 -19.21
C GLN A 375 -17.54 -18.54 -17.96
N VAL A 376 -17.68 -17.25 -17.63
CA VAL A 376 -18.48 -16.77 -16.49
C VAL A 376 -19.97 -17.03 -16.73
N LEU A 377 -20.46 -16.73 -17.94
CA LEU A 377 -21.87 -16.93 -18.30
C LEU A 377 -22.26 -18.43 -18.32
N ALA A 378 -21.30 -19.33 -18.54
CA ALA A 378 -21.50 -20.77 -18.52
C ALA A 378 -21.69 -21.36 -17.11
N LEU A 379 -21.51 -20.57 -16.04
CA LEU A 379 -21.59 -21.01 -14.65
C LEU A 379 -22.89 -20.54 -13.97
N PRO A 380 -23.97 -21.34 -13.99
CA PRO A 380 -25.32 -20.90 -13.58
C PRO A 380 -25.50 -20.60 -12.08
N GLY A 381 -24.42 -20.49 -11.30
CA GLY A 381 -24.44 -20.17 -9.87
C GLY A 381 -23.33 -19.21 -9.42
N CYS A 382 -22.63 -18.55 -10.35
CA CYS A 382 -21.56 -17.62 -10.00
C CYS A 382 -22.13 -16.43 -9.20
N ARG A 383 -21.66 -16.26 -7.96
CA ARG A 383 -22.04 -15.17 -7.04
C ARG A 383 -20.88 -14.23 -6.78
N SER A 384 -19.63 -14.71 -6.84
CA SER A 384 -18.42 -13.89 -6.72
C SER A 384 -17.60 -13.95 -8.00
N LEU A 385 -17.29 -12.78 -8.57
CA LEU A 385 -16.43 -12.64 -9.74
C LEU A 385 -15.23 -11.79 -9.36
N GLN A 386 -14.04 -12.34 -9.52
CA GLN A 386 -12.79 -11.61 -9.38
C GLN A 386 -12.05 -11.55 -10.72
N VAL A 387 -11.64 -10.35 -11.13
CA VAL A 387 -10.80 -10.11 -12.29
C VAL A 387 -9.68 -9.18 -11.86
N ARG A 388 -8.44 -9.63 -12.00
CA ARG A 388 -7.26 -8.88 -11.58
C ARG A 388 -6.35 -8.63 -12.78
N ASN A 389 -5.81 -7.42 -12.88
CA ASN A 389 -4.78 -7.04 -13.87
C ASN A 389 -5.17 -7.35 -15.32
N THR A 390 -6.47 -7.32 -15.62
CA THR A 390 -7.01 -7.75 -16.91
C THR A 390 -8.13 -6.82 -17.34
N LYS A 391 -8.07 -6.33 -18.57
CA LYS A 391 -9.02 -5.35 -19.09
C LYS A 391 -10.44 -5.93 -19.18
N VAL A 392 -11.41 -5.23 -18.60
CA VAL A 392 -12.84 -5.52 -18.72
C VAL A 392 -13.51 -4.42 -19.54
N ALA A 393 -14.21 -4.80 -20.62
CA ALA A 393 -14.90 -3.82 -21.46
C ALA A 393 -16.27 -3.44 -20.87
N ALA A 394 -16.76 -2.24 -21.21
CA ALA A 394 -18.11 -1.81 -20.80
C ALA A 394 -19.20 -2.77 -21.28
N ALA A 395 -19.06 -3.29 -22.50
CA ALA A 395 -19.96 -4.28 -23.06
C ALA A 395 -20.01 -5.57 -22.21
N ASP A 396 -18.92 -5.95 -21.54
CA ASP A 396 -18.91 -7.13 -20.69
C ASP A 396 -19.74 -6.91 -19.43
N LEU A 397 -19.62 -5.73 -18.80
CA LEU A 397 -20.43 -5.36 -17.64
C LEU A 397 -21.92 -5.26 -17.99
N GLU A 398 -22.28 -4.74 -19.17
CA GLU A 398 -23.67 -4.70 -19.65
C GLU A 398 -24.25 -6.10 -19.83
N ARG A 399 -23.44 -7.03 -20.36
CA ARG A 399 -23.82 -8.43 -20.50
C ARG A 399 -23.93 -9.13 -19.15
N LEU A 400 -23.03 -8.85 -18.21
CA LEU A 400 -23.13 -9.35 -16.83
C LEU A 400 -24.40 -8.83 -16.15
N ALA A 401 -24.73 -7.55 -16.30
CA ALA A 401 -25.96 -6.96 -15.78
C ALA A 401 -27.21 -7.65 -16.36
N SER A 402 -27.20 -7.96 -17.66
CA SER A 402 -28.32 -8.61 -18.36
C SER A 402 -28.38 -10.13 -18.18
N SER A 403 -27.35 -10.74 -17.59
CA SER A 403 -27.25 -12.20 -17.45
C SER A 403 -28.24 -12.74 -16.41
N ALA A 404 -28.39 -14.07 -16.34
CA ALA A 404 -29.13 -14.72 -15.25
C ALA A 404 -28.28 -14.95 -13.98
N LEU A 405 -27.01 -14.52 -13.97
CA LEU A 405 -26.09 -14.82 -12.86
C LEU A 405 -26.50 -14.07 -11.58
N PRO A 406 -26.52 -14.74 -10.42
CA PRO A 406 -26.87 -14.14 -9.14
C PRO A 406 -25.66 -13.43 -8.50
N LEU A 407 -24.98 -12.55 -9.24
CA LEU A 407 -23.77 -11.89 -8.74
C LEU A 407 -24.07 -11.06 -7.47
N GLU A 408 -23.26 -11.28 -6.44
CA GLU A 408 -23.27 -10.62 -5.13
C GLU A 408 -21.92 -9.98 -4.81
N SER A 409 -20.81 -10.47 -5.38
CA SER A 409 -19.49 -9.89 -5.22
C SER A 409 -18.81 -9.72 -6.57
N VAL A 410 -18.23 -8.53 -6.77
CA VAL A 410 -17.46 -8.19 -7.96
C VAL A 410 -16.18 -7.47 -7.50
N ASP A 411 -15.03 -8.07 -7.78
CA ASP A 411 -13.70 -7.50 -7.58
C ASP A 411 -13.02 -7.34 -8.94
N LEU A 412 -12.76 -6.09 -9.34
CA LEU A 412 -12.13 -5.72 -10.60
C LEU A 412 -10.87 -4.91 -10.32
N TYR A 413 -9.88 -5.56 -9.71
CA TYR A 413 -8.58 -4.98 -9.42
C TYR A 413 -7.82 -4.69 -10.71
N ASN A 414 -7.44 -3.43 -10.96
CA ASN A 414 -6.66 -3.03 -12.13
C ASN A 414 -7.21 -3.65 -13.43
N ALA A 415 -8.51 -3.42 -13.66
CA ALA A 415 -9.25 -3.99 -14.77
C ALA A 415 -9.38 -3.03 -15.96
N GLY A 416 -8.57 -1.97 -15.99
CA GLY A 416 -8.58 -0.95 -17.03
C GLY A 416 -9.92 -0.21 -17.13
N LEU A 417 -10.63 -0.04 -16.02
CA LEU A 417 -11.92 0.65 -15.99
C LEU A 417 -11.69 2.16 -16.17
N THR A 418 -12.56 2.80 -16.96
CA THR A 418 -12.45 4.22 -17.30
C THR A 418 -13.64 5.02 -16.79
N SER A 419 -13.49 6.35 -16.75
CA SER A 419 -14.51 7.27 -16.26
C SER A 419 -15.86 7.24 -16.99
N ASP A 420 -15.92 6.70 -18.21
CA ASP A 420 -17.17 6.57 -18.97
C ASP A 420 -18.01 5.36 -18.58
N MET A 421 -17.44 4.40 -17.83
CA MET A 421 -18.10 3.16 -17.44
C MET A 421 -19.04 3.32 -16.24
N GLY A 422 -19.09 4.50 -15.63
CA GLY A 422 -19.90 4.74 -14.43
C GLY A 422 -21.39 4.39 -14.57
N PRO A 423 -22.09 4.84 -15.63
CA PRO A 423 -23.48 4.45 -15.87
C PRO A 423 -23.68 2.94 -16.03
N THR A 424 -22.72 2.24 -16.62
CA THR A 424 -22.78 0.78 -16.79
C THR A 424 -22.71 0.05 -15.45
N PHE A 425 -21.86 0.52 -14.53
CA PHE A 425 -21.83 0.02 -13.16
C PHE A 425 -23.15 0.30 -12.42
N ALA A 426 -23.76 1.47 -12.59
CA ALA A 426 -25.06 1.76 -12.00
C ALA A 426 -26.15 0.79 -12.52
N GLN A 427 -26.09 0.39 -13.79
CA GLN A 427 -26.97 -0.66 -14.34
C GLN A 427 -26.68 -2.02 -13.73
N LEU A 428 -25.41 -2.39 -13.55
CA LEU A 428 -25.01 -3.64 -12.91
C LEU A 428 -25.56 -3.73 -11.48
N GLY A 429 -25.37 -2.67 -10.67
CA GLY A 429 -25.94 -2.61 -9.32
C GLY A 429 -27.47 -2.70 -9.33
N ALA A 430 -28.14 -1.98 -10.23
CA ALA A 430 -29.59 -2.06 -10.34
C ALA A 430 -30.12 -3.45 -10.74
N ALA A 431 -29.33 -4.21 -11.51
CA ALA A 431 -29.72 -5.52 -12.02
C ALA A 431 -29.33 -6.69 -11.09
N LYS A 432 -28.33 -6.50 -10.23
CA LYS A 432 -27.71 -7.57 -9.42
C LYS A 432 -27.68 -7.20 -7.94
N PRO A 433 -27.90 -8.15 -7.02
CA PRO A 433 -27.86 -7.90 -5.57
C PRO A 433 -26.41 -7.79 -5.06
N ILE A 434 -25.60 -6.90 -5.64
CA ILE A 434 -24.19 -6.73 -5.29
C ILE A 434 -24.07 -6.24 -3.84
N ALA A 435 -23.47 -7.08 -3.00
CA ALA A 435 -23.13 -6.82 -1.62
C ALA A 435 -21.68 -6.33 -1.47
N THR A 436 -20.76 -6.76 -2.34
CA THR A 436 -19.35 -6.36 -2.29
C THR A 436 -18.88 -5.90 -3.66
N LEU A 437 -18.43 -4.65 -3.76
CA LEU A 437 -17.88 -4.07 -4.98
C LEU A 437 -16.47 -3.54 -4.70
N LYS A 438 -15.45 -4.15 -5.31
CA LYS A 438 -14.06 -3.73 -5.20
C LYS A 438 -13.56 -3.35 -6.57
N LEU A 439 -13.18 -2.09 -6.76
CA LEU A 439 -12.67 -1.59 -8.04
C LEU A 439 -11.29 -0.94 -7.87
N PRO A 440 -10.38 -1.45 -7.03
CA PRO A 440 -9.16 -0.73 -6.72
C PRO A 440 -8.24 -0.63 -7.95
N PHE A 441 -7.45 0.44 -8.02
CA PHE A 441 -6.47 0.69 -9.09
C PHE A 441 -7.08 0.77 -10.49
N ASN A 442 -8.09 1.61 -10.67
CA ASN A 442 -8.67 1.89 -12.00
C ASN A 442 -8.76 3.40 -12.24
N ASP A 443 -9.20 3.83 -13.43
CA ASP A 443 -9.30 5.25 -13.80
C ASP A 443 -10.76 5.72 -13.89
N LEU A 444 -11.55 5.44 -12.85
CA LEU A 444 -12.96 5.86 -12.81
C LEU A 444 -13.09 7.39 -12.66
N GLY A 445 -12.20 8.01 -11.90
CA GLY A 445 -12.21 9.44 -11.63
C GLY A 445 -13.52 9.98 -11.03
N PRO A 446 -13.67 11.31 -10.95
CA PRO A 446 -14.88 11.92 -10.41
C PRO A 446 -16.11 11.69 -11.30
N LYS A 447 -15.93 11.68 -12.62
CA LYS A 447 -17.00 11.49 -13.61
C LYS A 447 -17.57 10.07 -13.56
N GLY A 448 -16.71 9.06 -13.51
CA GLY A 448 -17.14 7.67 -13.37
C GLY A 448 -17.89 7.46 -12.07
N THR A 449 -17.33 7.93 -10.95
CA THR A 449 -17.98 7.84 -9.63
C THR A 449 -19.37 8.51 -9.62
N GLN A 450 -19.52 9.69 -10.24
CA GLN A 450 -20.83 10.34 -10.37
C GLN A 450 -21.82 9.54 -11.23
N GLY A 451 -21.33 8.89 -12.28
CA GLY A 451 -22.13 8.00 -13.12
C GLY A 451 -22.55 6.71 -12.40
N MET A 452 -21.69 6.18 -11.52
CA MET A 452 -21.94 4.98 -10.70
C MET A 452 -22.94 5.25 -9.58
N PHE A 453 -22.84 6.43 -8.98
CA PHE A 453 -23.58 6.85 -7.79
C PHE A 453 -24.44 8.09 -8.12
N PRO A 454 -25.40 7.98 -9.06
CA PRO A 454 -26.30 9.08 -9.33
C PRO A 454 -27.22 9.30 -8.12
N ARG A 455 -27.47 10.58 -7.82
CA ARG A 455 -28.25 11.01 -6.66
C ARG A 455 -29.60 10.30 -6.59
N ALA A 456 -29.94 9.81 -5.40
CA ALA A 456 -31.20 9.09 -5.11
C ALA A 456 -31.45 7.82 -5.96
N SER A 457 -30.40 7.22 -6.54
CA SER A 457 -30.52 5.95 -7.24
C SER A 457 -30.63 4.78 -6.26
N PRO A 458 -31.59 3.85 -6.44
CA PRO A 458 -31.69 2.63 -5.65
C PRO A 458 -30.76 1.51 -6.13
N ALA A 459 -29.89 1.77 -7.12
CA ALA A 459 -29.05 0.77 -7.76
C ALA A 459 -28.24 -0.07 -6.75
N TRP A 460 -27.76 0.51 -5.67
CA TRP A 460 -26.87 -0.16 -4.72
C TRP A 460 -27.56 -0.49 -3.39
N GLY A 461 -28.84 -0.87 -3.44
CA GLY A 461 -29.65 -1.16 -2.25
C GLY A 461 -29.13 -2.31 -1.36
N HIS A 462 -28.29 -3.20 -1.92
CA HIS A 462 -27.69 -4.34 -1.21
C HIS A 462 -26.20 -4.15 -0.88
N LEU A 463 -25.57 -3.07 -1.37
CA LEU A 463 -24.12 -2.88 -1.27
C LEU A 463 -23.72 -2.66 0.19
N ARG A 464 -22.84 -3.53 0.70
CA ARG A 464 -22.32 -3.52 2.08
C ARG A 464 -20.86 -3.09 2.13
N GLU A 465 -20.06 -3.46 1.15
CA GLU A 465 -18.63 -3.16 1.07
C GLU A 465 -18.31 -2.51 -0.27
N LEU A 466 -17.66 -1.35 -0.22
CA LEU A 466 -17.23 -0.60 -1.39
C LEU A 466 -15.76 -0.21 -1.26
N ASP A 467 -14.96 -0.64 -2.22
CA ASP A 467 -13.57 -0.21 -2.37
C ASP A 467 -13.36 0.53 -3.70
N LEU A 468 -13.01 1.82 -3.61
CA LEU A 468 -12.69 2.70 -4.74
C LEU A 468 -11.25 3.23 -4.65
N SER A 469 -10.36 2.46 -4.01
CA SER A 469 -8.97 2.85 -3.84
C SER A 469 -8.26 3.06 -5.17
N ALA A 470 -7.38 4.06 -5.23
CA ALA A 470 -6.61 4.42 -6.41
C ALA A 470 -7.49 4.61 -7.67
N ASN A 471 -8.59 5.36 -7.53
CA ASN A 471 -9.49 5.75 -8.64
C ASN A 471 -9.62 7.27 -8.85
N GLU A 472 -8.83 8.08 -8.13
CA GLU A 472 -8.80 9.54 -8.27
C GLU A 472 -10.18 10.24 -8.15
N ILE A 473 -11.09 9.69 -7.34
CA ILE A 473 -12.50 10.12 -7.32
C ILE A 473 -12.71 11.57 -6.81
N GLY A 474 -11.77 12.07 -6.01
CA GLY A 474 -11.75 13.42 -5.44
C GLY A 474 -12.97 13.81 -4.62
N ASN A 475 -13.01 15.09 -4.23
CA ASN A 475 -14.17 15.68 -3.55
C ASN A 475 -15.51 15.53 -4.30
N PRO A 476 -15.57 15.64 -5.65
CA PRO A 476 -16.83 15.46 -6.36
C PRO A 476 -17.34 14.02 -6.32
N GLY A 477 -16.45 13.02 -6.32
CA GLY A 477 -16.80 11.61 -6.12
C GLY A 477 -17.29 11.34 -4.69
N ALA A 478 -16.58 11.86 -3.68
CA ALA A 478 -17.02 11.79 -2.28
C ALA A 478 -18.41 12.41 -2.06
N LYS A 479 -18.69 13.55 -2.72
CA LYS A 479 -20.01 14.18 -2.72
C LYS A 479 -21.07 13.29 -3.37
N ALA A 480 -20.77 12.62 -4.47
CA ALA A 480 -21.70 11.72 -5.15
C ALA A 480 -22.06 10.53 -4.24
N LEU A 481 -21.07 9.92 -3.58
CA LEU A 481 -21.27 8.88 -2.58
C LEU A 481 -22.15 9.37 -1.42
N ALA A 482 -21.83 10.53 -0.86
CA ALA A 482 -22.57 11.14 0.25
C ALA A 482 -24.05 11.47 -0.08
N GLN A 483 -24.40 11.60 -1.36
CA GLN A 483 -25.75 11.92 -1.83
C GLN A 483 -26.50 10.71 -2.41
N SER A 484 -25.85 9.54 -2.43
CA SER A 484 -26.41 8.33 -3.00
C SER A 484 -27.10 7.49 -1.95
N HIS A 485 -28.15 6.78 -2.36
CA HIS A 485 -28.91 5.93 -1.46
C HIS A 485 -28.23 4.59 -1.29
N LEU A 486 -27.45 4.46 -0.20
CA LEU A 486 -26.61 3.29 0.10
C LEU A 486 -27.01 2.69 1.46
N PRO A 487 -28.28 2.24 1.63
CA PRO A 487 -28.84 1.91 2.95
C PRO A 487 -28.15 0.70 3.62
N ALA A 488 -27.57 -0.18 2.82
CA ALA A 488 -26.87 -1.36 3.29
C ALA A 488 -25.36 -1.15 3.50
N LEU A 489 -24.79 0.00 3.12
CA LEU A 489 -23.34 0.18 3.13
C LEU A 489 -22.81 0.21 4.56
N ARG A 490 -21.79 -0.60 4.82
CA ARG A 490 -21.13 -0.77 6.12
C ARG A 490 -19.65 -0.43 6.06
N SER A 491 -18.98 -0.73 4.95
CA SER A 491 -17.55 -0.48 4.77
C SER A 491 -17.30 0.36 3.52
N LEU A 492 -16.58 1.46 3.70
CA LEU A 492 -16.11 2.32 2.62
C LEU A 492 -14.59 2.46 2.69
N THR A 493 -13.94 2.08 1.60
CA THR A 493 -12.49 2.06 1.47
C THR A 493 -12.11 2.95 0.29
N ILE A 494 -11.37 4.03 0.55
CA ILE A 494 -10.88 4.95 -0.48
C ILE A 494 -9.44 5.33 -0.16
N HIS A 495 -8.51 4.68 -0.86
CA HIS A 495 -7.09 5.01 -0.77
C HIS A 495 -6.61 5.72 -2.01
N HIS A 496 -5.43 6.29 -1.88
CA HIS A 496 -4.69 6.83 -3.00
C HIS A 496 -3.25 6.37 -2.89
N ASN A 497 -2.55 6.29 -4.02
CA ASN A 497 -1.14 5.91 -4.00
C ASN A 497 -0.31 7.03 -3.34
N PRO A 498 0.63 6.68 -2.45
CA PRO A 498 1.54 7.67 -1.87
C PRO A 498 2.30 8.42 -2.97
N GLY A 499 2.29 9.75 -2.93
CA GLY A 499 3.02 10.60 -3.89
C GLY A 499 2.15 11.21 -5.01
N VAL A 500 0.94 10.71 -5.22
CA VAL A 500 -0.03 11.34 -6.13
C VAL A 500 -0.89 12.30 -5.30
N LYS A 501 -1.02 13.57 -5.72
CA LYS A 501 -1.88 14.58 -5.02
C LYS A 501 -3.19 14.83 -5.77
N LYS A 502 -3.27 14.48 -7.06
CA LYS A 502 -4.42 14.70 -7.92
C LYS A 502 -5.54 13.72 -7.58
N GLY A 503 -6.78 14.20 -7.51
CA GLY A 503 -7.93 13.32 -7.26
C GLY A 503 -8.07 12.78 -5.83
N SER A 504 -7.31 13.29 -4.88
CA SER A 504 -7.47 12.95 -3.45
C SER A 504 -8.72 13.61 -2.84
N ILE A 505 -9.27 12.97 -1.80
CA ILE A 505 -10.30 13.54 -0.94
C ILE A 505 -9.63 14.52 0.02
N THR A 506 -10.11 15.76 0.03
CA THR A 506 -9.68 16.79 1.00
C THR A 506 -10.75 16.99 2.07
N ASP A 507 -10.55 17.96 2.95
CA ASP A 507 -11.51 18.31 4.02
C ASP A 507 -12.93 18.55 3.49
N ILE A 508 -13.07 19.05 2.25
CA ILE A 508 -14.37 19.26 1.60
C ILE A 508 -15.08 17.92 1.36
N GLY A 509 -14.38 16.92 0.81
CA GLY A 509 -14.95 15.60 0.57
C GLY A 509 -15.22 14.85 1.87
N ALA A 510 -14.33 14.95 2.86
CA ALA A 510 -14.58 14.42 4.21
C ALA A 510 -15.81 15.06 4.86
N ALA A 511 -16.01 16.38 4.72
CA ALA A 511 -17.20 17.07 5.22
C ALA A 511 -18.49 16.58 4.52
N HIS A 512 -18.43 16.27 3.23
CA HIS A 512 -19.56 15.65 2.52
C HIS A 512 -19.90 14.27 3.09
N LEU A 513 -18.91 13.40 3.28
CA LEU A 513 -19.13 12.08 3.89
C LEU A 513 -19.66 12.21 5.32
N ALA A 514 -19.05 13.07 6.14
CA ALA A 514 -19.43 13.30 7.53
C ALA A 514 -20.83 13.89 7.72
N SER A 515 -21.36 14.62 6.73
CA SER A 515 -22.70 15.22 6.81
C SER A 515 -23.78 14.38 6.14
N SER A 516 -23.44 13.22 5.58
CA SER A 516 -24.39 12.36 4.88
C SER A 516 -25.28 11.58 5.83
N VAL A 517 -26.60 11.77 5.69
CA VAL A 517 -27.62 10.95 6.35
C VAL A 517 -27.76 9.57 5.71
N GLU A 518 -27.43 9.45 4.43
CA GLU A 518 -27.54 8.19 3.67
C GLU A 518 -26.47 7.18 4.10
N LEU A 519 -25.35 7.67 4.64
CA LEU A 519 -24.23 6.87 5.12
C LEU A 519 -24.30 6.58 6.63
N ALA A 520 -25.46 6.77 7.27
CA ALA A 520 -25.61 6.60 8.71
C ALA A 520 -25.30 5.19 9.25
N ASN A 521 -25.33 4.20 8.37
CA ASN A 521 -25.01 2.80 8.68
C ASN A 521 -23.55 2.43 8.41
N LEU A 522 -22.69 3.36 7.96
CA LEU A 522 -21.26 3.07 7.81
C LEU A 522 -20.66 2.72 9.17
N GLU A 523 -19.98 1.58 9.24
CA GLU A 523 -19.29 1.06 10.41
C GLU A 523 -17.78 1.21 10.28
N VAL A 524 -17.27 1.10 9.05
CA VAL A 524 -15.84 1.20 8.73
C VAL A 524 -15.64 2.24 7.63
N VAL A 525 -14.76 3.20 7.89
CA VAL A 525 -14.30 4.18 6.89
C VAL A 525 -12.79 4.19 6.88
N ASP A 526 -12.21 3.89 5.73
CA ASP A 526 -10.78 3.95 5.52
C ASP A 526 -10.46 4.98 4.43
N LEU A 527 -9.89 6.10 4.86
CA LEU A 527 -9.44 7.21 4.03
C LEU A 527 -7.93 7.43 4.19
N HIS A 528 -7.15 6.36 4.38
CA HIS A 528 -5.70 6.50 4.43
C HIS A 528 -5.12 7.00 3.09
N CYS A 529 -3.97 7.68 3.18
CA CYS A 529 -3.28 8.32 2.05
C CYS A 529 -4.11 9.37 1.28
N GLN A 530 -4.96 10.13 1.97
CA GLN A 530 -5.75 11.22 1.36
C GLN A 530 -5.17 12.61 1.70
N GLY A 531 -5.67 13.64 1.01
CA GLY A 531 -5.32 15.05 1.22
C GLY A 531 -6.04 15.68 2.42
N LEU A 532 -6.27 14.92 3.50
CA LEU A 532 -6.99 15.38 4.68
C LEU A 532 -6.08 16.18 5.62
N THR A 533 -6.63 17.25 6.19
CA THR A 533 -6.05 17.95 7.33
C THR A 533 -6.79 17.56 8.62
N ALA A 534 -6.35 18.13 9.74
CA ALA A 534 -7.04 17.99 11.02
C ALA A 534 -8.53 18.38 10.95
N VAL A 535 -8.91 19.29 10.05
CA VAL A 535 -10.31 19.74 9.89
C VAL A 535 -11.18 18.63 9.32
N GLY A 536 -10.76 17.99 8.22
CA GLY A 536 -11.50 16.87 7.62
C GLY A 536 -11.56 15.65 8.53
N ALA A 537 -10.45 15.33 9.19
CA ALA A 537 -10.40 14.27 10.20
C ALA A 537 -11.36 14.55 11.37
N ALA A 538 -11.37 15.78 11.91
CA ALA A 538 -12.28 16.15 12.98
C ALA A 538 -13.75 16.11 12.55
N ALA A 539 -14.07 16.46 11.29
CA ALA A 539 -15.42 16.37 10.77
C ALA A 539 -15.95 14.92 10.79
N LEU A 540 -15.10 13.94 10.45
CA LEU A 540 -15.45 12.52 10.49
C LEU A 540 -15.58 12.01 11.94
N ILE A 541 -14.62 12.33 12.81
CA ILE A 541 -14.62 11.92 14.23
C ILE A 541 -15.79 12.55 15.01
N ALA A 542 -16.22 13.77 14.66
CA ALA A 542 -17.31 14.46 15.34
C ALA A 542 -18.67 14.26 14.66
N SER A 543 -18.75 13.44 13.60
CA SER A 543 -19.98 13.28 12.85
C SER A 543 -21.07 12.60 13.70
N ARG A 544 -22.21 13.30 13.83
CA ARG A 544 -23.43 12.71 14.39
C ARG A 544 -24.25 11.91 13.37
N GLN A 545 -23.99 12.13 12.08
CA GLN A 545 -24.72 11.44 11.01
C GLN A 545 -24.16 10.04 10.78
N LEU A 546 -22.84 9.87 10.88
CA LEU A 546 -22.15 8.57 10.85
C LEU A 546 -22.30 7.81 12.18
N SER A 547 -23.53 7.69 12.67
CA SER A 547 -23.86 7.16 14.00
C SER A 547 -23.42 5.72 14.26
N SER A 548 -23.25 4.94 13.19
CA SER A 548 -22.78 3.55 13.25
C SER A 548 -21.27 3.41 13.12
N LEU A 549 -20.51 4.49 12.90
CA LEU A 549 -19.07 4.42 12.65
C LEU A 549 -18.34 3.90 13.88
N ARG A 550 -17.51 2.86 13.71
CA ARG A 550 -16.76 2.22 14.81
C ARG A 550 -15.28 2.07 14.50
N ASP A 551 -14.91 1.97 13.24
CA ASP A 551 -13.52 1.90 12.79
C ASP A 551 -13.25 3.03 11.78
N LEU A 552 -12.32 3.91 12.13
CA LEU A 552 -11.92 5.03 11.28
C LEU A 552 -10.41 4.96 11.04
N ARG A 553 -10.01 4.92 9.78
CA ARG A 553 -8.60 4.91 9.39
C ARG A 553 -8.30 6.12 8.54
N LEU A 554 -7.31 6.87 8.98
CA LEU A 554 -6.94 8.17 8.46
C LEU A 554 -5.45 8.19 8.14
N GLY A 555 -5.09 8.88 7.06
CA GLY A 555 -3.71 9.18 6.70
C GLY A 555 -3.61 10.57 6.13
N GLY A 556 -2.39 11.06 5.91
CA GLY A 556 -2.13 12.41 5.41
C GLY A 556 -1.16 13.17 6.31
N PHE A 557 -1.12 14.49 6.18
CA PHE A 557 -0.29 15.38 7.01
C PHE A 557 -1.11 15.92 8.19
N LEU A 558 -1.58 15.02 9.05
CA LEU A 558 -2.47 15.39 10.17
C LEU A 558 -1.66 15.99 11.32
N GLN A 559 -1.94 17.25 11.66
CA GLN A 559 -1.45 17.87 12.88
C GLN A 559 -2.31 17.42 14.07
N LEU A 560 -1.74 16.64 14.98
CA LEU A 560 -2.47 16.03 16.10
C LEU A 560 -3.04 17.08 17.08
N ALA A 561 -2.31 18.16 17.35
CA ALA A 561 -2.80 19.21 18.24
C ALA A 561 -4.06 19.88 17.69
N SER A 562 -4.07 20.18 16.40
CA SER A 562 -5.22 20.72 15.68
C SER A 562 -6.39 19.72 15.66
N LEU A 563 -6.10 18.43 15.48
CA LEU A 563 -7.12 17.38 15.52
C LEU A 563 -7.79 17.28 16.89
N VAL A 564 -7.00 17.25 17.96
CA VAL A 564 -7.49 17.18 19.33
C VAL A 564 -8.33 18.42 19.67
N ALA A 565 -7.86 19.62 19.30
CA ALA A 565 -8.60 20.86 19.50
C ALA A 565 -9.94 20.87 18.71
N GLY A 566 -9.93 20.36 17.47
CA GLY A 566 -11.13 20.23 16.63
C GLY A 566 -12.15 19.23 17.16
N CYS A 567 -11.70 18.22 17.92
CA CYS A 567 -12.54 17.17 18.48
C CYS A 567 -12.88 17.35 19.96
N LYS A 568 -12.59 18.51 20.57
CA LYS A 568 -12.76 18.73 22.02
C LYS A 568 -14.19 18.48 22.54
N ASP A 569 -15.18 18.71 21.67
CA ASP A 569 -16.61 18.56 21.96
C ASP A 569 -17.21 17.29 21.31
N ALA A 570 -16.38 16.46 20.66
CA ALA A 570 -16.84 15.24 20.00
C ALA A 570 -17.23 14.17 21.03
N GLU A 571 -18.38 13.53 20.80
CA GLU A 571 -18.81 12.41 21.62
C GLU A 571 -18.05 11.13 21.23
N PRO A 572 -17.46 10.41 22.21
CA PRO A 572 -16.72 9.19 21.93
C PRO A 572 -17.68 8.07 21.48
N HIS A 573 -17.47 7.59 20.26
CA HIS A 573 -18.27 6.51 19.66
C HIS A 573 -17.43 5.51 18.86
N LEU A 574 -16.19 5.87 18.50
CA LEU A 574 -15.27 5.00 17.82
C LEU A 574 -14.72 3.93 18.76
N THR A 575 -14.47 2.74 18.22
CA THR A 575 -13.82 1.61 18.91
C THR A 575 -12.42 1.33 18.36
N SER A 576 -12.16 1.73 17.11
CA SER A 576 -10.88 1.62 16.44
C SER A 576 -10.57 2.93 15.73
N LEU A 577 -9.34 3.40 15.90
CA LEU A 577 -8.83 4.58 15.20
C LEU A 577 -7.40 4.29 14.72
N ALA A 578 -7.15 4.46 13.42
CA ALA A 578 -5.81 4.39 12.85
C ALA A 578 -5.41 5.76 12.26
N ILE A 579 -4.24 6.27 12.64
CA ILE A 579 -3.64 7.50 12.12
C ILE A 579 -2.21 7.15 11.67
N TRP A 580 -2.01 6.95 10.37
CA TRP A 580 -0.79 6.36 9.82
C TRP A 580 0.42 7.29 9.77
N ARG A 581 0.22 8.61 9.67
CA ARG A 581 1.33 9.59 9.71
C ARG A 581 0.80 10.92 10.26
N ALA A 582 1.35 11.37 11.37
CA ALA A 582 1.18 12.75 11.83
C ALA A 582 2.44 13.54 11.48
N HIS A 583 2.28 14.78 11.00
CA HIS A 583 3.39 15.68 10.70
C HIS A 583 3.25 16.96 11.52
N GLY A 584 4.39 17.50 11.95
CA GLY A 584 4.52 18.94 12.21
C GLY A 584 5.42 19.28 13.39
N GLU A 585 6.23 20.32 13.19
CA GLU A 585 6.88 21.17 14.21
C GLU A 585 5.85 21.95 15.06
N ALA A 586 4.67 21.37 15.30
CA ALA A 586 3.54 21.99 15.97
C ALA A 586 3.63 21.74 17.50
N PRO A 587 2.96 22.56 18.33
CA PRO A 587 2.93 22.33 19.78
C PRO A 587 2.31 20.96 20.09
N ALA A 588 2.80 20.31 21.14
CA ALA A 588 2.30 19.02 21.58
C ALA A 588 0.77 19.06 21.83
N PRO A 589 0.00 18.01 21.45
CA PRO A 589 -1.44 17.97 21.65
C PRO A 589 -1.82 18.06 23.13
N ASP A 590 -2.88 18.81 23.44
CA ASP A 590 -3.51 18.76 24.77
C ASP A 590 -4.41 17.51 24.87
N TRP A 591 -3.78 16.37 25.17
CA TRP A 591 -4.46 15.08 25.28
C TRP A 591 -5.59 15.06 26.33
N THR A 592 -5.68 16.05 27.23
CA THR A 592 -6.81 16.14 28.17
C THR A 592 -8.13 16.45 27.46
N GLN A 593 -8.07 17.06 26.27
CA GLN A 593 -9.23 17.38 25.44
C GLN A 593 -9.62 16.24 24.48
N ALA A 594 -8.80 15.20 24.34
CA ALA A 594 -9.02 14.08 23.42
C ALA A 594 -10.06 13.07 23.93
N ARG A 595 -11.24 13.55 24.33
CA ARG A 595 -12.33 12.73 24.90
C ARG A 595 -12.81 11.64 23.95
N PHE A 596 -12.71 11.86 22.64
CA PHE A 596 -13.07 10.88 21.61
C PHE A 596 -12.26 9.56 21.71
N LEU A 597 -11.14 9.54 22.43
CA LEU A 597 -10.34 8.32 22.65
C LEU A 597 -10.92 7.39 23.74
N GLN A 598 -11.87 7.86 24.57
CA GLN A 598 -12.35 7.12 25.75
C GLN A 598 -13.00 5.77 25.45
N THR A 599 -13.61 5.61 24.28
CA THR A 599 -14.27 4.37 23.85
C THR A 599 -13.40 3.49 22.97
N LEU A 600 -12.18 3.94 22.61
CA LEU A 600 -11.30 3.18 21.75
C LEU A 600 -10.81 1.92 22.46
N LEU A 601 -10.93 0.80 21.76
CA LEU A 601 -10.35 -0.49 22.10
C LEU A 601 -9.02 -0.69 21.36
N LYS A 602 -8.94 -0.18 20.12
CA LYS A 602 -7.74 -0.24 19.27
C LYS A 602 -7.31 1.17 18.85
N LEU A 603 -6.04 1.48 19.01
CA LEU A 603 -5.43 2.72 18.51
C LEU A 603 -4.17 2.38 17.75
N LYS A 604 -4.15 2.70 16.45
CA LYS A 604 -2.93 2.71 15.63
C LYS A 604 -2.54 4.15 15.39
N ILE A 605 -1.32 4.55 15.75
CA ILE A 605 -0.91 5.94 15.65
C ILE A 605 0.58 6.09 15.35
N GLY A 606 0.91 6.93 14.37
CA GLY A 606 2.26 7.46 14.17
C GLY A 606 2.43 8.81 14.86
N VAL A 607 3.39 8.89 15.78
CA VAL A 607 3.64 10.04 16.68
C VAL A 607 5.13 10.22 16.97
N THR A 608 5.53 11.45 17.32
CA THR A 608 6.83 11.71 17.93
C THR A 608 6.90 11.15 19.36
N ILE A 609 8.11 11.04 19.94
CA ILE A 609 8.29 10.55 21.31
C ILE A 609 7.61 11.47 22.34
N ALA A 610 7.71 12.79 22.16
CA ALA A 610 7.09 13.76 23.05
C ALA A 610 5.55 13.60 23.06
N GLU A 611 4.95 13.42 21.88
CA GLU A 611 3.53 13.18 21.73
C GLU A 611 3.11 11.84 22.34
N LEU A 612 3.88 10.78 22.09
CA LEU A 612 3.66 9.46 22.69
C LEU A 612 3.68 9.53 24.23
N CYS A 613 4.65 10.23 24.81
CA CYS A 613 4.75 10.43 26.26
C CYS A 613 3.52 11.15 26.83
N GLY A 614 3.03 12.18 26.14
CA GLY A 614 1.80 12.89 26.51
C GLY A 614 0.57 11.99 26.40
N LEU A 615 0.48 11.22 25.32
CA LEU A 615 -0.63 10.32 25.04
C LEU A 615 -0.74 9.21 26.10
N LEU A 616 0.38 8.56 26.45
CA LEU A 616 0.42 7.49 27.45
C LEU A 616 0.06 7.98 28.86
N LYS A 617 0.29 9.26 29.18
CA LYS A 617 -0.13 9.89 30.44
C LYS A 617 -1.60 10.32 30.44
N SER A 618 -2.27 10.24 29.29
CA SER A 618 -3.63 10.72 29.15
C SER A 618 -4.63 9.80 29.86
N ALA A 619 -5.49 10.41 30.70
CA ALA A 619 -6.63 9.73 31.29
C ALA A 619 -7.73 9.37 30.27
N GLN A 620 -7.53 9.68 28.98
CA GLN A 620 -8.50 9.37 27.92
C GLN A 620 -8.37 7.94 27.38
N LEU A 621 -7.30 7.20 27.68
CA LEU A 621 -7.07 5.84 27.15
C LEU A 621 -7.66 4.71 28.03
N ILE A 622 -8.75 4.99 28.75
CA ILE A 622 -9.32 4.09 29.77
C ILE A 622 -9.78 2.72 29.23
N SER A 623 -10.32 2.69 28.02
CA SER A 623 -10.88 1.48 27.40
C SER A 623 -9.87 0.75 26.51
N LEU A 624 -8.71 1.35 26.26
CA LEU A 624 -7.76 0.88 25.26
C LEU A 624 -7.25 -0.52 25.60
N LYS A 625 -7.31 -1.43 24.63
CA LYS A 625 -6.85 -2.82 24.73
C LYS A 625 -5.60 -3.07 23.89
N CYS A 626 -5.53 -2.45 22.73
CA CYS A 626 -4.46 -2.59 21.76
C CYS A 626 -3.94 -1.20 21.37
N LEU A 627 -2.61 -1.04 21.42
CA LEU A 627 -1.90 0.14 20.95
C LEU A 627 -0.88 -0.31 19.91
N HIS A 628 -1.00 0.20 18.69
CA HIS A 628 -0.02 0.05 17.63
C HIS A 628 0.68 1.38 17.41
N ILE A 629 2.01 1.37 17.50
CA ILE A 629 2.86 2.53 17.30
C ILE A 629 3.59 2.33 15.97
N ASP A 630 3.30 3.18 14.99
CA ASP A 630 3.86 3.10 13.64
C ASP A 630 4.88 4.25 13.41
N TYR A 631 5.99 3.98 12.72
CA TYR A 631 6.96 4.97 12.22
C TYR A 631 7.39 6.13 13.15
N ALA A 632 8.15 5.83 14.23
CA ALA A 632 8.98 6.84 14.91
C ALA A 632 10.38 6.91 14.26
N ILE A 633 10.51 7.57 13.09
CA ILE A 633 11.69 7.44 12.21
C ILE A 633 12.94 8.19 12.68
N GLU A 634 12.88 9.13 13.62
CA GLU A 634 14.09 9.93 13.93
C GLU A 634 14.79 9.56 15.26
N GLU A 635 14.16 8.76 16.15
CA GLU A 635 14.68 8.55 17.51
C GLU A 635 14.33 7.17 18.12
N SER A 636 14.34 6.09 17.34
CA SER A 636 13.94 4.75 17.82
C SER A 636 14.67 4.28 19.10
N GLU A 637 15.94 4.67 19.30
CA GLU A 637 16.70 4.38 20.53
C GLU A 637 16.15 5.12 21.78
N MET A 638 15.59 6.32 21.61
CA MET A 638 15.06 7.14 22.73
C MET A 638 13.61 6.78 23.09
N ALA A 639 12.88 6.12 22.17
CA ALA A 639 11.48 5.74 22.38
C ALA A 639 11.31 4.66 23.47
N TRP A 640 12.26 3.71 23.55
CA TRP A 640 12.20 2.61 24.51
C TRP A 640 12.32 3.06 25.98
N PRO A 641 13.31 3.89 26.37
CA PRO A 641 13.36 4.44 27.74
C PRO A 641 12.07 5.17 28.13
N ALA A 642 11.54 6.03 27.24
CA ALA A 642 10.32 6.77 27.49
C ALA A 642 9.10 5.85 27.68
N LEU A 643 9.00 4.79 26.87
CA LEU A 643 7.96 3.77 27.02
C LEU A 643 8.11 3.05 28.38
N VAL A 644 9.30 2.55 28.70
CA VAL A 644 9.58 1.79 29.93
C VAL A 644 9.37 2.62 31.21
N GLU A 645 9.69 3.91 31.19
CA GLU A 645 9.49 4.84 32.32
C GLU A 645 8.03 5.27 32.47
N SER A 646 7.20 5.09 31.45
CA SER A 646 5.77 5.40 31.50
C SER A 646 4.96 4.29 32.17
N THR A 647 3.73 4.63 32.58
CA THR A 647 2.76 3.64 33.04
C THR A 647 1.82 3.28 31.89
N PRO A 648 1.62 1.99 31.56
CA PRO A 648 0.68 1.62 30.52
C PRO A 648 -0.76 2.02 30.90
N PRO A 649 -1.61 2.39 29.93
CA PRO A 649 -3.03 2.60 30.18
C PRO A 649 -3.64 1.36 30.85
N PRO A 650 -4.51 1.49 31.87
CA PRO A 650 -4.91 0.38 32.74
C PRO A 650 -5.62 -0.78 32.00
N GLY A 651 -6.30 -0.46 30.90
CA GLY A 651 -6.99 -1.43 30.07
C GLY A 651 -6.09 -2.20 29.10
N LEU A 652 -4.87 -1.70 28.83
CA LEU A 652 -4.04 -2.14 27.72
C LEU A 652 -3.52 -3.56 27.95
N ARG A 653 -3.58 -4.40 26.91
CA ARG A 653 -3.13 -5.80 26.93
C ARG A 653 -2.16 -6.13 25.81
N PHE A 654 -2.29 -5.47 24.67
CA PHE A 654 -1.46 -5.72 23.50
C PHE A 654 -0.76 -4.45 23.06
N LEU A 655 0.53 -4.59 22.78
CA LEU A 655 1.37 -3.53 22.23
C LEU A 655 1.97 -4.01 20.92
N ASP A 656 1.75 -3.27 19.85
CA ASP A 656 2.44 -3.48 18.59
C ASP A 656 3.44 -2.34 18.39
N VAL A 657 4.71 -2.75 18.31
CA VAL A 657 5.87 -1.91 18.04
C VAL A 657 6.71 -2.55 16.94
N ALA A 658 6.06 -3.15 15.94
CA ALA A 658 6.71 -3.78 14.80
C ALA A 658 7.71 -2.85 14.07
N SER A 659 7.48 -1.53 14.13
CA SER A 659 8.38 -0.52 13.56
C SER A 659 9.58 -0.18 14.45
N LEU A 660 9.69 -0.72 15.66
CA LEU A 660 10.78 -0.49 16.61
C LEU A 660 11.62 -1.75 16.80
N GLU A 661 12.94 -1.59 16.90
CA GLU A 661 13.87 -2.69 17.13
C GLU A 661 14.51 -2.56 18.53
N PRO A 662 14.06 -3.32 19.55
CA PRO A 662 14.64 -3.24 20.89
C PRO A 662 15.99 -3.96 20.99
N THR A 663 16.93 -3.35 21.72
CA THR A 663 18.11 -4.05 22.21
C THR A 663 17.72 -5.08 23.28
N PRO A 664 18.55 -6.11 23.55
CA PRO A 664 18.28 -7.06 24.63
C PRO A 664 18.10 -6.39 26.00
N GLU A 665 18.83 -5.31 26.26
CA GLU A 665 18.74 -4.52 27.50
C GLU A 665 17.41 -3.77 27.59
N GLN A 666 16.95 -3.16 26.50
CA GLN A 666 15.65 -2.48 26.42
C GLN A 666 14.49 -3.48 26.57
N ALA A 667 14.57 -4.63 25.89
CA ALA A 667 13.59 -5.71 26.04
C ALA A 667 13.51 -6.20 27.49
N LYS A 668 14.67 -6.35 28.15
CA LYS A 668 14.72 -6.75 29.55
C LYS A 668 14.10 -5.69 30.47
N ALA A 669 14.40 -4.42 30.22
CA ALA A 669 13.83 -3.32 30.97
C ALA A 669 12.29 -3.26 30.82
N LEU A 670 11.78 -3.49 29.61
CA LEU A 670 10.34 -3.60 29.36
C LEU A 670 9.69 -4.74 30.15
N VAL A 671 10.25 -5.95 30.07
CA VAL A 671 9.76 -7.12 30.82
C VAL A 671 9.75 -6.85 32.33
N GLN A 672 10.71 -6.08 32.84
CA GLN A 672 10.83 -5.77 34.28
C GLN A 672 10.00 -4.56 34.74
N SER A 673 9.38 -3.84 33.81
CA SER A 673 8.58 -2.64 34.07
C SER A 673 7.10 -2.96 34.32
N ALA A 674 6.30 -1.92 34.58
CA ALA A 674 4.84 -2.03 34.65
C ALA A 674 4.22 -2.58 33.35
N TRP A 675 4.86 -2.35 32.20
CA TRP A 675 4.44 -2.91 30.91
C TRP A 675 4.55 -4.44 30.88
N GLY A 676 5.69 -4.99 31.26
CA GLY A 676 5.89 -6.44 31.31
C GLY A 676 4.95 -7.15 32.29
N ALA A 677 4.54 -6.47 33.37
CA ALA A 677 3.56 -7.00 34.32
C ALA A 677 2.10 -6.93 33.81
N GLN A 678 1.79 -6.06 32.85
CA GLN A 678 0.42 -5.81 32.40
C GLN A 678 0.11 -6.40 31.00
N LEU A 679 1.08 -6.42 30.10
CA LEU A 679 0.89 -6.89 28.73
C LEU A 679 0.69 -8.41 28.70
N GLU A 680 -0.25 -8.84 27.86
CA GLU A 680 -0.51 -10.24 27.52
C GLU A 680 0.21 -10.64 26.22
N GLY A 681 0.66 -9.66 25.42
CA GLY A 681 1.42 -9.91 24.21
C GLY A 681 2.04 -8.64 23.62
N ILE A 682 3.17 -8.81 22.94
CA ILE A 682 3.83 -7.77 22.15
C ILE A 682 4.11 -8.25 20.73
N VAL A 683 3.87 -7.39 19.73
CA VAL A 683 4.37 -7.57 18.36
C VAL A 683 5.59 -6.68 18.18
N VAL A 684 6.65 -7.29 17.65
CA VAL A 684 7.97 -6.69 17.41
C VAL A 684 8.43 -7.04 16.01
N SER A 685 9.37 -6.26 15.48
CA SER A 685 9.97 -6.49 14.17
C SER A 685 10.48 -7.93 14.00
N HIS A 686 10.32 -8.48 12.79
CA HIS A 686 10.94 -9.77 12.42
C HIS A 686 12.48 -9.73 12.42
N TYR A 687 13.08 -8.54 12.53
CA TYR A 687 14.53 -8.34 12.49
C TYR A 687 15.20 -8.30 13.88
N ILE A 688 14.47 -8.55 14.98
CA ILE A 688 15.08 -8.54 16.31
C ILE A 688 16.13 -9.65 16.49
N SER A 689 17.13 -9.38 17.33
CA SER A 689 18.18 -10.36 17.61
C SER A 689 17.62 -11.59 18.34
N PRO A 690 18.21 -12.80 18.16
CA PRO A 690 17.81 -13.99 18.93
C PRO A 690 17.87 -13.80 20.45
N LYS A 691 18.77 -12.93 20.94
CA LYS A 691 18.85 -12.58 22.37
C LYS A 691 17.68 -11.72 22.81
N THR A 692 17.32 -10.71 22.02
CA THR A 692 16.13 -9.88 22.25
C THR A 692 14.88 -10.74 22.27
N TRP A 693 14.74 -11.64 21.28
CA TRP A 693 13.63 -12.58 21.19
C TRP A 693 13.55 -13.47 22.43
N ALA A 694 14.66 -14.06 22.86
CA ALA A 694 14.70 -14.91 24.05
C ALA A 694 14.26 -14.16 25.31
N VAL A 695 14.72 -12.92 25.50
CA VAL A 695 14.33 -12.09 26.66
C VAL A 695 12.82 -11.84 26.69
N LEU A 696 12.22 -11.48 25.56
CA LEU A 696 10.78 -11.21 25.48
C LEU A 696 9.95 -12.49 25.60
N TYR A 697 10.42 -13.61 25.04
CA TYR A 697 9.78 -14.92 25.15
C TYR A 697 9.82 -15.46 26.59
N GLU A 698 10.99 -15.43 27.24
CA GLU A 698 11.13 -15.82 28.65
C GLU A 698 10.35 -14.89 29.58
N GLY A 699 10.20 -13.63 29.19
CA GLY A 699 9.34 -12.65 29.86
C GLY A 699 7.85 -12.88 29.65
N GLY A 700 7.44 -13.87 28.86
CA GLY A 700 6.04 -14.18 28.57
C GLY A 700 5.33 -13.20 27.63
N LEU A 701 6.08 -12.31 26.96
CA LEU A 701 5.53 -11.29 26.07
C LEU A 701 5.47 -11.75 24.61
N LEU A 702 6.31 -12.71 24.21
CA LEU A 702 6.23 -13.37 22.90
C LEU A 702 5.57 -14.74 23.06
N GLY A 703 4.37 -14.87 22.49
CA GLY A 703 3.62 -16.12 22.38
C GLY A 703 2.64 -16.02 21.21
N ASP A 704 2.07 -17.16 20.79
CA ASP A 704 1.15 -17.26 19.64
C ASP A 704 -0.05 -16.29 19.74
N SER A 705 -0.40 -15.85 20.96
CA SER A 705 -1.47 -14.89 21.24
C SER A 705 -1.21 -13.45 20.77
N ALA A 706 0.05 -13.03 20.59
CA ALA A 706 0.36 -11.63 20.28
C ALA A 706 0.10 -11.27 18.80
N SER A 707 0.36 -12.20 17.87
CA SER A 707 0.18 -11.98 16.43
C SER A 707 -1.25 -12.17 15.92
N GLU A 708 -2.11 -12.88 16.68
CA GLU A 708 -3.51 -13.12 16.28
C GLU A 708 -4.50 -12.09 16.85
N TYR A 709 -4.15 -11.38 17.93
CA TYR A 709 -5.03 -10.39 18.60
C TYR A 709 -4.83 -8.94 18.13
N LEU A 710 -3.62 -8.61 17.67
CA LEU A 710 -3.25 -7.34 17.06
C LEU A 710 -3.72 -7.32 15.60
#